data_AF-A0A150T3K2-F1
#
_entry.id   AF-A0A150T3K2-F1
#
_cell.length_a   1.000
_cell.length_b   1.000
_cell.length_c   1.000
_cell.angle_alpha   90.00
_cell.angle_beta   90.00
_cell.angle_gamma   90.00
#
_symmetry.space_group_name_H-M   'P 1'
#
loop_
_entity.id
_entity.type
_entity.pdbx_description
1 polymer ?
#
loop_
_entity_poly.entity_id
_entity_poly.type
_entity_poly.pdbx_seq_one_letter_code
_entity_poly.pdbx_strand_id
1 'polypeptide(L)'
;MEALRVLFPASEFALLAVVLGLPALGAFVNGLFGKRLGKDAVRLMALAALGGAFLAAVTTFLMLPHEGGKLTWTAWRWFSISGRMGQSIPIDVAFSVDGLSGTMILVVTGVGFLIHLYSSAYMREDPGYYRFFAYLNLFCFSMLVLIMADNLAVLFVGWEGVGMCSYLLIGFWFKDDKNASAGKKAFVVNRIGDFGLLVAMAMLAYYTGTLNFDGIAANAGNLLSAVKVWPIGNMSADTVPGFLSFIIPSQPVLVYAATLVGLALFLGCAGKSAQIPLYIWLPDAMAGPTPVSALIHAATMVTAGVYLVARLSAVFVLSPFAMAVVAVTGVATALFAASIGLFQNDLKKVLAYSTVSQLGFMFIGVGVGAFAAGFFHVLTHAFFKACLFLGAGSVIHAMHARIHDTDQSQDMRNMGGLKAYMPLTRWTFLLACLSIAGFPGFAGFWSKDEILWRAFSSRIASVSTRGQPVWQWPDWLGPAIYWVGILAATMTAFYMFRAYFLTFHGEFRGWTIVRGWKDPHPHGHHDDHHAHAPGEKLEGPEPHESPLPMTIPLIVLGALSVLAGFLMAEPLVHLTHNHAFAPLAHLLEPVFSMTSRAVQAREGVEGLLFPMMLPGVAACFTGIGLAMLVYWNKRGEPERRFAQAFPGLHQLVYDKWRIDELYNATVVGMVDALADIFTMADKWIIDGVIAKLSAALVGFFGTVLRALQTGRVQVYAASMVVGLAGVGWFLVNPHADANVDDAELRRSGEVKLSAAPGLGYQYRWEGPGVPARDFSESTDVTVKLEPGEKKDIVLRVRNAFNREATETFTFSRPTARGNPTGPTSMRGPDVPTLSPGTTPAEQIHDLIQPKGLQ
;
A
#
# COMPACT_ATOMS: atom_id res chain seq x y z
N MET A 1 -20.66 15.52 34.26
CA MET A 1 -19.54 15.96 33.40
C MET A 1 -18.32 16.36 34.21
N GLU A 2 -18.43 17.26 35.20
CA GLU A 2 -17.29 17.63 36.06
C GLU A 2 -16.70 16.42 36.81
N ALA A 3 -17.52 15.56 37.41
CA ALA A 3 -17.06 14.33 38.05
C ALA A 3 -16.26 13.40 37.11
N LEU A 4 -16.66 13.33 35.83
CA LEU A 4 -15.91 12.54 34.82
C LEU A 4 -14.59 13.21 34.44
N ARG A 5 -14.53 14.55 34.37
CA ARG A 5 -13.28 15.30 34.10
C ARG A 5 -12.28 15.16 35.24
N VAL A 6 -12.77 15.01 36.47
CA VAL A 6 -11.93 14.71 37.65
C VAL A 6 -11.39 13.27 37.59
N LEU A 7 -12.23 12.30 37.19
CA LEU A 7 -11.82 10.90 37.07
C LEU A 7 -10.91 10.62 35.86
N PHE A 8 -11.07 11.38 34.77
CA PHE A 8 -10.33 11.23 33.53
C PHE A 8 -9.78 12.60 33.08
N PRO A 9 -8.60 13.00 33.56
CA PRO A 9 -7.96 14.25 33.14
C PRO A 9 -7.57 14.19 31.66
N ALA A 10 -7.63 15.33 30.96
CA ALA A 10 -7.47 15.41 29.50
C ALA A 10 -6.09 14.93 28.98
N SER A 11 -5.04 15.08 29.80
CA SER A 11 -3.68 14.64 29.48
C SER A 11 -3.45 13.14 29.65
N GLU A 12 -4.31 12.46 30.41
CA GLU A 12 -4.24 11.03 30.69
C GLU A 12 -5.66 10.43 30.63
N PHE A 13 -6.30 10.59 29.46
CA PHE A 13 -7.70 10.25 29.30
C PHE A 13 -7.90 8.74 29.13
N ALA A 14 -7.77 7.99 30.22
CA ALA A 14 -7.76 6.53 30.22
C ALA A 14 -9.06 5.88 29.69
N LEU A 15 -10.16 6.62 29.56
CA LEU A 15 -11.38 6.14 28.91
C LEU A 15 -11.14 5.72 27.43
N LEU A 16 -10.12 6.28 26.77
CA LEU A 16 -9.69 5.82 25.44
C LEU A 16 -9.29 4.34 25.45
N ALA A 17 -8.66 3.87 26.53
CA ALA A 17 -8.28 2.47 26.69
C ALA A 17 -9.52 1.55 26.75
N VAL A 18 -10.63 2.02 27.32
CA VAL A 18 -11.89 1.26 27.40
C VAL A 18 -12.54 1.11 26.02
N VAL A 19 -12.56 2.20 25.23
CA VAL A 19 -13.07 2.18 23.85
C VAL A 19 -12.35 1.12 23.02
N LEU A 20 -11.02 1.02 23.16
CA LEU A 20 -10.18 0.04 22.46
C LEU A 20 -10.25 -1.37 23.07
N GLY A 21 -10.21 -1.45 24.39
CA GLY A 21 -10.08 -2.70 25.13
C GLY A 21 -11.32 -3.59 25.05
N LEU A 22 -12.52 -3.02 24.96
CA LEU A 22 -13.75 -3.80 24.93
C LEU A 22 -13.90 -4.64 23.65
N PRO A 23 -13.74 -4.11 22.42
CA PRO A 23 -13.78 -4.94 21.23
C PRO A 23 -12.62 -5.95 21.17
N ALA A 24 -11.42 -5.59 21.66
CA ALA A 24 -10.30 -6.53 21.78
C ALA A 24 -10.64 -7.71 22.71
N LEU A 25 -11.25 -7.43 23.87
CA LEU A 25 -11.72 -8.45 24.80
C LEU A 25 -12.79 -9.35 24.16
N GLY A 26 -13.75 -8.75 23.46
CA GLY A 26 -14.79 -9.48 22.74
C GLY A 26 -14.21 -10.40 21.66
N ALA A 27 -13.19 -9.96 20.94
CA ALA A 27 -12.46 -10.77 19.96
C ALA A 27 -11.71 -11.93 20.63
N PHE A 28 -11.00 -11.64 21.72
CA PHE A 28 -10.24 -12.62 22.48
C PHE A 28 -11.13 -13.72 23.06
N VAL A 29 -12.19 -13.35 23.77
CA VAL A 29 -13.09 -14.30 24.43
C VAL A 29 -13.79 -15.19 23.41
N ASN A 30 -14.38 -14.59 22.37
CA ASN A 30 -15.07 -15.36 21.32
C ASN A 30 -14.10 -16.20 20.49
N GLY A 31 -12.89 -15.71 20.24
CA GLY A 31 -11.85 -16.44 19.49
C GLY A 31 -11.35 -17.67 20.23
N LEU A 32 -11.03 -17.53 21.53
CA LEU A 32 -10.42 -18.59 22.32
C LEU A 32 -11.44 -19.56 22.93
N PHE A 33 -12.53 -19.03 23.48
CA PHE A 33 -13.53 -19.83 24.22
C PHE A 33 -14.84 -20.04 23.46
N GLY A 34 -15.07 -19.35 22.35
CA GLY A 34 -16.37 -19.33 21.67
C GLY A 34 -16.90 -20.69 21.22
N LYS A 35 -16.03 -21.64 20.86
CA LYS A 35 -16.44 -23.03 20.57
C LYS A 35 -17.14 -23.72 21.76
N ARG A 36 -16.79 -23.34 23.00
CA ARG A 36 -17.30 -23.94 24.24
C ARG A 36 -18.46 -23.15 24.86
N LEU A 37 -18.60 -21.87 24.53
CA LEU A 37 -19.58 -20.97 25.15
C LEU A 37 -20.99 -21.09 24.59
N GLY A 38 -21.16 -21.65 23.39
CA GLY A 38 -22.44 -21.69 22.67
C GLY A 38 -22.80 -20.35 22.00
N LYS A 39 -23.79 -20.38 21.09
CA LYS A 39 -24.12 -19.23 20.22
C LYS A 39 -24.65 -18.02 21.01
N ASP A 40 -25.44 -18.24 22.05
CA ASP A 40 -26.04 -17.14 22.83
C ASP A 40 -25.01 -16.36 23.65
N ALA A 41 -24.07 -17.05 24.30
CA ALA A 41 -23.00 -16.40 25.04
C ALA A 41 -22.01 -15.66 24.12
N VAL A 42 -21.67 -16.25 22.96
CA VAL A 42 -20.87 -15.60 21.92
C VAL A 42 -21.54 -14.30 21.44
N ARG A 43 -22.86 -14.37 21.17
CA ARG A 43 -23.67 -13.22 20.76
C ARG A 43 -23.68 -12.14 21.84
N LEU A 44 -23.95 -12.51 23.09
CA LEU A 44 -23.96 -11.58 24.22
C LEU A 44 -22.62 -10.89 24.38
N MET A 45 -21.52 -11.64 24.37
CA MET A 45 -20.17 -11.09 24.47
C MET A 45 -19.86 -10.14 23.31
N ALA A 46 -20.23 -10.51 22.07
CA ALA A 46 -19.99 -9.66 20.91
C ALA A 46 -20.75 -8.33 20.98
N LEU A 47 -22.03 -8.37 21.34
CA LEU A 47 -22.88 -7.18 21.45
C LEU A 47 -22.51 -6.32 22.66
N ALA A 48 -22.21 -6.92 23.81
CA ALA A 48 -21.84 -6.20 25.02
C ALA A 48 -20.49 -5.49 24.87
N ALA A 49 -19.50 -6.15 24.26
CA ALA A 49 -18.20 -5.55 23.98
C ALA A 49 -18.32 -4.29 23.11
N LEU A 50 -18.98 -4.39 21.95
CA LEU A 50 -19.08 -3.26 21.04
C LEU A 50 -20.09 -2.19 21.51
N GLY A 51 -21.18 -2.60 22.16
CA GLY A 51 -22.14 -1.68 22.76
C GLY A 51 -21.52 -0.88 23.92
N GLY A 52 -20.71 -1.53 24.77
CA GLY A 52 -19.95 -0.84 25.81
C GLY A 52 -18.91 0.13 25.23
N ALA A 53 -18.23 -0.26 24.14
CA ALA A 53 -17.31 0.62 23.44
C ALA A 53 -18.04 1.84 22.84
N PHE A 54 -19.25 1.67 22.30
CA PHE A 54 -20.07 2.77 21.79
C PHE A 54 -20.48 3.74 22.91
N LEU A 55 -20.91 3.23 24.06
CA LEU A 55 -21.22 4.09 25.23
C LEU A 55 -19.98 4.88 25.66
N ALA A 56 -18.81 4.23 25.76
CA ALA A 56 -17.55 4.89 26.07
C ALA A 56 -17.16 5.94 25.01
N ALA A 57 -17.39 5.66 23.73
CA ALA A 57 -17.15 6.59 22.62
C ALA A 57 -18.07 7.81 22.67
N VAL A 58 -19.36 7.64 23.01
CA VAL A 58 -20.30 8.75 23.24
C VAL A 58 -19.82 9.64 24.38
N THR A 59 -19.43 9.06 25.52
CA THR A 59 -18.86 9.86 26.62
C THR A 59 -17.57 10.57 26.23
N THR A 60 -16.66 9.91 25.51
CA THR A 60 -15.43 10.54 25.00
C THR A 60 -15.75 11.72 24.10
N PHE A 61 -16.68 11.56 23.15
CA PHE A 61 -17.10 12.62 22.24
C PHE A 61 -17.70 13.82 22.97
N LEU A 62 -18.57 13.58 23.96
CA LEU A 62 -19.17 14.64 24.77
C LEU A 62 -18.15 15.38 25.67
N MET A 63 -17.00 14.77 25.95
CA MET A 63 -15.92 15.36 26.75
C MET A 63 -14.89 16.13 25.92
N LEU A 64 -15.01 16.14 24.58
CA LEU A 64 -14.09 16.87 23.72
C LEU A 64 -14.06 18.38 24.06
N PRO A 65 -12.87 19.00 24.12
CA PRO A 65 -12.75 20.45 24.30
C PRO A 65 -13.43 21.20 23.14
N HIS A 66 -14.31 22.13 23.47
CA HIS A 66 -15.07 22.89 22.45
C HIS A 66 -14.18 23.89 21.69
N GLU A 67 -13.01 24.26 22.23
CA GLU A 67 -12.06 25.21 21.63
C GLU A 67 -11.01 24.54 20.70
N GLY A 68 -11.23 23.29 20.27
CA GLY A 68 -10.35 22.64 19.28
C GLY A 68 -9.16 21.86 19.85
N GLY A 69 -9.28 21.37 21.09
CA GLY A 69 -8.30 20.49 21.71
C GLY A 69 -8.53 19.00 21.41
N LYS A 70 -7.51 18.18 21.70
CA LYS A 70 -7.59 16.71 21.66
C LYS A 70 -7.45 16.11 23.05
N LEU A 71 -8.13 15.00 23.28
CA LEU A 71 -7.94 14.15 24.46
C LEU A 71 -6.84 13.14 24.15
N THR A 72 -5.87 12.96 25.05
CA THR A 72 -4.71 12.11 24.80
C THR A 72 -4.52 11.06 25.90
N TRP A 73 -4.05 9.89 25.50
CA TRP A 73 -3.60 8.84 26.39
C TRP A 73 -2.38 8.13 25.80
N THR A 74 -1.25 8.25 26.49
CA THR A 74 -0.01 7.52 26.14
C THR A 74 0.08 6.27 26.99
N ALA A 75 0.05 5.10 26.35
CA ALA A 75 0.08 3.83 27.05
C ALA A 75 1.51 3.47 27.48
N TRP A 76 2.47 3.47 26.56
CA TRP A 76 3.91 3.29 26.84
C TRP A 76 4.77 3.76 25.66
N ARG A 77 6.09 3.91 25.86
CA ARG A 77 7.05 4.10 24.76
C ARG A 77 7.41 2.76 24.11
N TRP A 78 7.19 2.63 22.80
CA TRP A 78 7.50 1.39 22.08
C TRP A 78 9.00 1.26 21.80
N PHE A 79 9.58 2.23 21.09
CA PHE A 79 11.01 2.32 20.78
C PHE A 79 11.37 3.75 20.36
N SER A 80 12.65 4.00 20.11
CA SER A 80 13.14 5.26 19.54
C SER A 80 13.96 4.98 18.30
N ILE A 81 13.89 5.85 17.30
CA ILE A 81 14.73 5.81 16.10
C ILE A 81 15.64 7.03 16.05
N SER A 82 16.82 6.90 15.45
CA SER A 82 17.72 8.04 15.24
C SER A 82 17.34 8.80 13.97
N GLY A 83 17.04 10.09 14.13
CA GLY A 83 16.74 11.01 13.05
C GLY A 83 17.99 11.50 12.31
N ARG A 84 17.78 12.25 11.23
CA ARG A 84 18.84 12.74 10.33
C ARG A 84 19.95 13.53 11.04
N MET A 85 19.63 14.34 12.05
CA MET A 85 20.62 15.13 12.79
C MET A 85 21.04 14.46 14.11
N GLY A 86 20.88 13.13 14.22
CA GLY A 86 21.17 12.39 15.45
C GLY A 86 20.13 12.58 16.55
N GLN A 87 19.03 13.31 16.30
CA GLN A 87 17.96 13.44 17.29
C GLN A 87 17.28 12.09 17.53
N SER A 88 16.94 11.78 18.78
CA SER A 88 16.12 10.61 19.10
C SER A 88 14.65 10.94 18.79
N ILE A 89 14.04 10.21 17.85
CA ILE A 89 12.62 10.29 17.51
C ILE A 89 11.86 9.23 18.32
N PRO A 90 11.02 9.63 19.28
CA PRO A 90 10.14 8.71 19.99
C PRO A 90 9.13 8.03 19.10
N ILE A 91 8.90 6.74 19.33
CA ILE A 91 7.72 6.02 18.84
C ILE A 91 6.96 5.52 20.06
N ASP A 92 5.93 6.27 20.45
CA ASP A 92 5.08 5.97 21.59
C ASP A 92 3.80 5.24 21.14
N VAL A 93 3.34 4.25 21.92
CA VAL A 93 1.98 3.72 21.74
C VAL A 93 1.03 4.70 22.42
N ALA A 94 0.60 5.69 21.66
CA ALA A 94 -0.25 6.78 22.13
C ALA A 94 -1.51 6.89 21.27
N PHE A 95 -2.60 7.23 21.94
CA PHE A 95 -3.91 7.41 21.35
C PHE A 95 -4.43 8.82 21.63
N SER A 96 -5.06 9.42 20.64
CA SER A 96 -5.69 10.72 20.76
C SER A 96 -7.05 10.75 20.09
N VAL A 97 -7.94 11.58 20.62
CA VAL A 97 -9.26 11.83 20.03
C VAL A 97 -9.50 13.33 19.97
N ASP A 98 -9.70 13.82 18.76
CA ASP A 98 -10.13 15.17 18.40
C ASP A 98 -11.49 15.12 17.68
N GLY A 99 -11.96 16.22 17.09
CA GLY A 99 -13.26 16.25 16.39
C GLY A 99 -13.36 15.25 15.23
N LEU A 100 -12.27 15.04 14.48
CA LEU A 100 -12.20 14.09 13.37
C LEU A 100 -12.27 12.63 13.87
N SER A 101 -11.41 12.27 14.82
CA SER A 101 -11.39 10.92 15.41
C SER A 101 -12.66 10.63 16.19
N GLY A 102 -13.17 11.63 16.92
CA GLY A 102 -14.39 11.57 17.72
C GLY A 102 -15.60 11.19 16.89
N THR A 103 -15.73 11.79 15.71
CA THR A 103 -16.79 11.43 14.76
C THR A 103 -16.61 9.99 14.26
N MET A 104 -15.38 9.59 13.92
CA MET A 104 -15.12 8.23 13.44
C MET A 104 -15.35 7.15 14.51
N ILE A 105 -14.99 7.38 15.78
CA ILE A 105 -15.21 6.37 16.83
C ILE A 105 -16.70 6.10 17.02
N LEU A 106 -17.55 7.13 16.89
CA LEU A 106 -19.02 6.99 16.94
C LEU A 106 -19.54 6.19 15.75
N VAL A 107 -19.02 6.44 14.55
CA VAL A 107 -19.41 5.69 13.34
C VAL A 107 -18.99 4.22 13.46
N VAL A 108 -17.72 3.96 13.78
CA VAL A 108 -17.16 2.59 13.86
C VAL A 108 -17.87 1.77 14.93
N THR A 109 -18.10 2.33 16.12
CA THR A 109 -18.75 1.59 17.21
C THR A 109 -20.28 1.56 17.07
N GLY A 110 -20.91 2.65 16.63
CA GLY A 110 -22.36 2.75 16.48
C GLY A 110 -22.90 1.94 15.29
N VAL A 111 -22.40 2.21 14.08
CA VAL A 111 -22.76 1.42 12.88
C VAL A 111 -22.26 -0.01 13.04
N GLY A 112 -21.07 -0.20 13.63
CA GLY A 112 -20.55 -1.52 13.96
C GLY A 112 -21.48 -2.32 14.86
N PHE A 113 -22.05 -1.70 15.92
CA PHE A 113 -23.00 -2.34 16.81
C PHE A 113 -24.27 -2.78 16.08
N LEU A 114 -24.81 -1.93 15.20
CA LEU A 114 -25.97 -2.28 14.37
C LEU A 114 -25.67 -3.45 13.42
N ILE A 115 -24.47 -3.51 12.85
CA ILE A 115 -24.02 -4.63 12.02
C ILE A 115 -23.86 -5.91 12.85
N HIS A 116 -23.37 -5.83 14.10
CA HIS A 116 -23.28 -6.98 14.99
C HIS A 116 -24.67 -7.52 15.35
N LEU A 117 -25.62 -6.62 15.63
CA LEU A 117 -27.00 -6.98 15.92
C LEU A 117 -27.64 -7.69 14.71
N TYR A 118 -27.48 -7.13 13.51
CA TYR A 118 -27.93 -7.73 12.25
C TYR A 118 -27.34 -9.12 12.05
N SER A 119 -26.02 -9.23 12.22
CA SER A 119 -25.27 -10.47 11.99
C SER A 119 -25.70 -11.61 12.93
N SER A 120 -26.23 -11.27 14.11
CA SER A 120 -26.63 -12.26 15.09
C SER A 120 -27.76 -13.17 14.61
N ALA A 121 -28.62 -12.66 13.73
CA ALA A 121 -29.66 -13.43 13.05
C ALA A 121 -29.20 -13.95 11.69
N TYR A 122 -28.51 -13.14 10.88
CA TYR A 122 -28.06 -13.53 9.54
C TYR A 122 -27.15 -14.77 9.56
N MET A 123 -26.23 -14.86 10.53
CA MET A 123 -25.28 -15.97 10.65
C MET A 123 -25.79 -17.12 11.54
N ARG A 124 -27.05 -17.08 12.01
CA ARG A 124 -27.54 -17.96 13.08
C ARG A 124 -27.35 -19.45 12.77
N GLU A 125 -27.50 -19.85 11.51
CA GLU A 125 -27.38 -21.25 11.08
C GLU A 125 -25.95 -21.64 10.70
N ASP A 126 -25.04 -20.67 10.55
CA ASP A 126 -23.66 -20.93 10.16
C ASP A 126 -22.86 -21.63 11.30
N PRO A 127 -22.07 -22.68 10.98
CA PRO A 127 -21.26 -23.39 11.98
C PRO A 127 -20.08 -22.54 12.52
N GLY A 128 -19.61 -21.56 11.76
CA GLY A 128 -18.52 -20.64 12.09
C GLY A 128 -18.92 -19.42 12.92
N TYR A 129 -20.10 -19.43 13.57
CA TYR A 129 -20.67 -18.29 14.31
C TYR A 129 -19.70 -17.59 15.27
N TYR A 130 -18.97 -18.35 16.09
CA TYR A 130 -18.01 -17.80 17.05
C TYR A 130 -16.80 -17.14 16.39
N ARG A 131 -16.29 -17.74 15.31
CA ARG A 131 -15.17 -17.20 14.53
C ARG A 131 -15.57 -15.90 13.84
N PHE A 132 -16.78 -15.86 13.31
CA PHE A 132 -17.33 -14.68 12.66
C PHE A 132 -17.36 -13.47 13.60
N PHE A 133 -17.91 -13.63 14.80
CA PHE A 133 -17.96 -12.54 15.79
C PHE A 133 -16.59 -12.20 16.40
N ALA A 134 -15.67 -13.17 16.50
CA ALA A 134 -14.30 -12.88 16.89
C ALA A 134 -13.61 -11.97 15.85
N TYR A 135 -13.78 -12.27 14.56
CA TYR A 135 -13.22 -11.47 13.47
C TYR A 135 -13.88 -10.09 13.34
N LEU A 136 -15.21 -9.97 13.51
CA LEU A 136 -15.88 -8.67 13.51
C LEU A 136 -15.40 -7.76 14.65
N ASN A 137 -15.26 -8.29 15.86
CA ASN A 137 -14.74 -7.53 17.00
C ASN A 137 -13.27 -7.15 16.79
N LEU A 138 -12.44 -8.06 16.27
CA LEU A 138 -11.04 -7.80 15.96
C LEU A 138 -10.89 -6.72 14.88
N PHE A 139 -11.80 -6.74 13.91
CA PHE A 139 -11.88 -5.73 12.87
C PHE A 139 -12.22 -4.35 13.46
N CYS A 140 -13.26 -4.26 14.30
CA CYS A 140 -13.62 -3.00 14.98
C CYS A 140 -12.46 -2.50 15.86
N PHE A 141 -11.80 -3.37 16.62
CA PHE A 141 -10.60 -3.04 17.39
C PHE A 141 -9.48 -2.45 16.50
N SER A 142 -9.13 -3.13 15.40
CA SER A 142 -8.08 -2.68 14.49
C SER A 142 -8.40 -1.32 13.88
N MET A 143 -9.67 -1.09 13.52
CA MET A 143 -10.12 0.20 13.01
C MET A 143 -10.06 1.29 14.09
N LEU A 144 -10.41 0.98 15.35
CA LEU A 144 -10.28 1.93 16.46
C LEU A 144 -8.82 2.30 16.72
N VAL A 145 -7.89 1.33 16.66
CA VAL A 145 -6.44 1.59 16.74
C VAL A 145 -6.00 2.56 15.64
N LEU A 146 -6.49 2.36 14.41
CA LEU A 146 -6.16 3.21 13.25
C LEU A 146 -6.61 4.66 13.47
N ILE A 147 -7.87 4.88 13.83
CA ILE A 147 -8.43 6.23 13.92
C ILE A 147 -8.04 6.95 15.21
N MET A 148 -7.82 6.23 16.31
CA MET A 148 -7.42 6.82 17.58
C MET A 148 -5.91 6.99 17.71
N ALA A 149 -5.09 6.54 16.74
CA ALA A 149 -3.64 6.70 16.81
C ALA A 149 -3.25 8.18 16.96
N ASP A 150 -2.22 8.47 17.77
CA ASP A 150 -1.62 9.82 17.87
C ASP A 150 -0.40 10.02 16.94
N ASN A 151 0.10 8.92 16.37
CA ASN A 151 1.23 8.94 15.43
C ASN A 151 1.05 7.92 14.30
N LEU A 152 1.81 8.10 13.23
CA LEU A 152 1.72 7.26 12.03
C LEU A 152 2.13 5.81 12.26
N ALA A 153 3.01 5.52 13.23
CA ALA A 153 3.42 4.14 13.50
C ALA A 153 2.27 3.33 14.11
N VAL A 154 1.55 3.88 15.09
CA VAL A 154 0.35 3.25 15.66
C VAL A 154 -0.78 3.19 14.63
N LEU A 155 -0.95 4.24 13.81
CA LEU A 155 -1.91 4.22 12.71
C LEU A 155 -1.61 3.07 11.74
N PHE A 156 -0.35 2.85 11.39
CA PHE A 156 0.08 1.76 10.51
C PHE A 156 -0.22 0.38 11.09
N VAL A 157 -0.09 0.19 12.41
CA VAL A 157 -0.51 -1.06 13.09
C VAL A 157 -2.01 -1.29 12.90
N GLY A 158 -2.84 -0.27 13.10
CA GLY A 158 -4.28 -0.37 12.84
C GLY A 158 -4.60 -0.60 11.36
N TRP A 159 -3.86 0.06 10.46
CA TRP A 159 -3.98 -0.04 9.01
C TRP A 159 -3.75 -1.47 8.48
N GLU A 160 -2.68 -2.09 8.96
CA GLU A 160 -2.33 -3.49 8.71
C GLU A 160 -3.33 -4.44 9.38
N GLY A 161 -3.72 -4.16 10.63
CA GLY A 161 -4.71 -4.92 11.37
C GLY A 161 -6.06 -5.01 10.64
N VAL A 162 -6.56 -3.89 10.11
CA VAL A 162 -7.78 -3.85 9.29
C VAL A 162 -7.61 -4.64 7.99
N GLY A 163 -6.44 -4.58 7.35
CA GLY A 163 -6.13 -5.38 6.15
C GLY A 163 -6.09 -6.89 6.41
N MET A 164 -5.57 -7.30 7.56
CA MET A 164 -5.58 -8.71 7.97
C MET A 164 -6.99 -9.18 8.32
N CYS A 165 -7.77 -8.37 9.05
CA CYS A 165 -9.14 -8.72 9.39
C CYS A 165 -10.04 -8.78 8.15
N SER A 166 -9.83 -7.91 7.15
CA SER A 166 -10.58 -7.98 5.89
C SER A 166 -10.26 -9.24 5.10
N TYR A 167 -8.99 -9.65 5.04
CA TYR A 167 -8.60 -10.94 4.45
C TYR A 167 -9.36 -12.11 5.09
N LEU A 168 -9.39 -12.17 6.43
CA LEU A 168 -10.06 -13.23 7.19
C LEU A 168 -11.58 -13.24 7.00
N LEU A 169 -12.20 -12.06 6.86
CA LEU A 169 -13.65 -11.93 6.72
C LEU A 169 -14.13 -12.13 5.27
N ILE A 170 -13.36 -11.69 4.26
CA ILE A 170 -13.66 -11.95 2.85
C ILE A 170 -13.52 -13.45 2.57
N GLY A 171 -12.42 -14.05 3.01
CA GLY A 171 -12.17 -15.49 2.93
C GLY A 171 -12.86 -16.30 4.03
N PHE A 172 -13.95 -15.81 4.65
CA PHE A 172 -14.57 -16.49 5.79
C PHE A 172 -15.04 -17.92 5.45
N TRP A 173 -15.61 -18.09 4.25
CA TRP A 173 -15.96 -19.38 3.67
C TRP A 173 -14.84 -19.91 2.76
N PHE A 174 -13.63 -20.04 3.32
CA PHE A 174 -12.40 -20.46 2.62
C PHE A 174 -12.43 -21.86 1.97
N LYS A 175 -13.49 -22.66 2.19
CA LYS A 175 -13.65 -23.95 1.51
C LYS A 175 -13.98 -23.78 0.03
N ASP A 176 -14.51 -22.63 -0.36
CA ASP A 176 -14.72 -22.25 -1.75
C ASP A 176 -13.49 -21.47 -2.26
N ASP A 177 -12.85 -22.00 -3.29
CA ASP A 177 -11.64 -21.43 -3.91
C ASP A 177 -11.89 -20.01 -4.43
N LYS A 178 -13.10 -19.70 -4.88
CA LYS A 178 -13.48 -18.35 -5.32
C LYS A 178 -13.41 -17.36 -4.16
N ASN A 179 -13.88 -17.75 -2.98
CA ASN A 179 -13.86 -16.90 -1.79
C ASN A 179 -12.44 -16.75 -1.22
N ALA A 180 -11.65 -17.84 -1.23
CA ALA A 180 -10.25 -17.82 -0.80
C ALA A 180 -9.37 -16.94 -1.72
N SER A 181 -9.54 -17.06 -3.04
CA SER A 181 -8.81 -16.26 -4.02
C SER A 181 -9.20 -14.77 -3.96
N ALA A 182 -10.47 -14.45 -3.73
CA ALA A 182 -10.93 -13.09 -3.50
C ALA A 182 -10.27 -12.45 -2.26
N GLY A 183 -10.21 -13.20 -1.15
CA GLY A 183 -9.50 -12.77 0.06
C GLY A 183 -8.01 -12.48 -0.22
N LYS A 184 -7.32 -13.39 -0.92
CA LYS A 184 -5.90 -13.21 -1.30
C LYS A 184 -5.71 -11.97 -2.18
N LYS A 185 -6.54 -11.77 -3.20
CA LYS A 185 -6.48 -10.58 -4.08
C LYS A 185 -6.61 -9.31 -3.25
N ALA A 186 -7.59 -9.24 -2.34
CA ALA A 186 -7.76 -8.11 -1.44
C ALA A 186 -6.51 -7.86 -0.58
N PHE A 187 -5.93 -8.89 0.03
CA PHE A 187 -4.74 -8.72 0.85
C PHE A 187 -3.53 -8.18 0.06
N VAL A 188 -3.26 -8.76 -1.11
CA VAL A 188 -2.11 -8.38 -1.95
C VAL A 188 -2.26 -6.95 -2.50
N VAL A 189 -3.44 -6.60 -3.03
CA VAL A 189 -3.65 -5.25 -3.60
C VAL A 189 -3.53 -4.17 -2.53
N ASN A 190 -4.03 -4.44 -1.32
CA ASN A 190 -3.85 -3.52 -0.20
C ASN A 190 -2.38 -3.41 0.22
N ARG A 191 -1.62 -4.51 0.21
CA ARG A 191 -0.20 -4.52 0.55
C ARG A 191 0.65 -3.65 -0.37
N ILE A 192 0.29 -3.58 -1.65
CA ILE A 192 0.94 -2.68 -2.62
C ILE A 192 0.73 -1.21 -2.20
N GLY A 193 -0.47 -0.86 -1.73
CA GLY A 193 -0.73 0.45 -1.14
C GLY A 193 0.08 0.67 0.15
N ASP A 194 0.12 -0.32 1.04
CA ASP A 194 0.80 -0.25 2.34
C ASP A 194 2.31 0.06 2.20
N PHE A 195 2.94 -0.39 1.10
CA PHE A 195 4.30 0.01 0.73
C PHE A 195 4.45 1.52 0.56
N GLY A 196 3.49 2.18 -0.11
CA GLY A 196 3.48 3.65 -0.27
C GLY A 196 3.43 4.38 1.08
N LEU A 197 2.59 3.89 2.01
CA LEU A 197 2.50 4.44 3.36
C LEU A 197 3.82 4.27 4.14
N LEU A 198 4.48 3.12 4.02
CA LEU A 198 5.77 2.87 4.66
C LEU A 198 6.86 3.81 4.12
N VAL A 199 6.92 4.01 2.80
CA VAL A 199 7.86 4.95 2.17
C VAL A 199 7.56 6.40 2.63
N ALA A 200 6.28 6.78 2.70
CA ALA A 200 5.89 8.08 3.22
C ALA A 200 6.31 8.30 4.68
N MET A 201 6.15 7.30 5.55
CA MET A 201 6.59 7.36 6.94
C MET A 201 8.10 7.54 7.03
N ALA A 202 8.88 6.79 6.26
CA ALA A 202 10.33 6.94 6.24
C ALA A 202 10.75 8.36 5.80
N MET A 203 10.11 8.91 4.77
CA MET A 203 10.36 10.29 4.32
C MET A 203 9.94 11.34 5.36
N LEU A 204 8.78 11.17 6.01
CA LEU A 204 8.32 12.07 7.06
C LEU A 204 9.28 12.07 8.25
N ALA A 205 9.72 10.90 8.71
CA ALA A 205 10.74 10.78 9.75
C ALA A 205 12.04 11.47 9.35
N TYR A 206 12.46 11.35 8.08
CA TYR A 206 13.67 11.99 7.57
C TYR A 206 13.60 13.52 7.48
N TYR A 207 12.50 14.08 6.96
CA TYR A 207 12.36 15.53 6.73
C TYR A 207 11.80 16.31 7.93
N THR A 208 10.80 15.75 8.61
CA THR A 208 10.15 16.43 9.75
C THR A 208 10.77 16.06 11.09
N GLY A 209 11.55 14.97 11.15
CA GLY A 209 12.19 14.52 12.38
C GLY A 209 11.22 13.91 13.40
N THR A 210 10.00 13.55 12.98
CA THR A 210 8.99 12.96 13.86
C THR A 210 7.91 12.21 13.06
N LEU A 211 7.15 11.35 13.75
CA LEU A 211 5.99 10.64 13.20
C LEU A 211 4.67 10.95 13.93
N ASN A 212 4.69 11.80 14.95
CA ASN A 212 3.48 12.31 15.60
C ASN A 212 2.79 13.37 14.74
N PHE A 213 1.46 13.42 14.78
CA PHE A 213 0.71 14.32 13.89
C PHE A 213 1.03 15.80 14.15
N ASP A 214 1.07 16.21 15.43
CA ASP A 214 1.35 17.60 15.81
C ASP A 214 2.76 18.05 15.40
N GLY A 215 3.76 17.18 15.57
CA GLY A 215 5.14 17.49 15.20
C GLY A 215 5.35 17.47 13.69
N ILE A 216 4.66 16.60 12.95
CA ILE A 216 4.64 16.66 11.48
C ILE A 216 4.08 18.01 11.02
N ALA A 217 2.96 18.46 11.62
CA ALA A 217 2.35 19.75 11.29
C ALA A 217 3.27 20.93 11.65
N ALA A 218 3.92 20.90 12.83
CA ALA A 218 4.85 21.93 13.27
C ALA A 218 6.09 22.05 12.37
N ASN A 219 6.60 20.92 11.87
CA ASN A 219 7.80 20.85 11.03
C ASN A 219 7.47 20.73 9.53
N ALA A 220 6.23 20.96 9.12
CA ALA A 220 5.77 20.77 7.74
C ALA A 220 6.54 21.65 6.73
N GLY A 221 7.03 22.82 7.17
CA GLY A 221 7.88 23.69 6.34
C GLY A 221 9.14 23.01 5.79
N ASN A 222 9.70 22.02 6.49
CA ASN A 222 10.86 21.25 6.01
C ASN A 222 10.55 20.44 4.74
N LEU A 223 9.28 20.14 4.48
CA LEU A 223 8.83 19.40 3.29
C LEU A 223 8.85 20.25 2.01
N LEU A 224 9.07 21.57 2.13
CA LEU A 224 9.31 22.46 1.00
C LEU A 224 10.75 22.36 0.47
N SER A 225 11.57 21.44 0.99
CA SER A 225 12.88 21.14 0.42
C SER A 225 12.74 20.61 -1.00
N ALA A 226 13.52 21.16 -1.93
CA ALA A 226 13.53 20.71 -3.32
C ALA A 226 14.33 19.40 -3.47
N VAL A 227 13.73 18.44 -4.17
CA VAL A 227 14.28 17.12 -4.47
C VAL A 227 14.39 16.97 -5.98
N LYS A 228 15.55 16.52 -6.46
CA LYS A 228 15.77 16.19 -7.87
C LYS A 228 15.35 14.73 -8.10
N VAL A 229 14.37 14.52 -8.96
CA VAL A 229 13.88 13.19 -9.32
C VAL A 229 14.31 12.87 -10.74
N TRP A 230 14.95 11.71 -10.89
CA TRP A 230 15.29 11.13 -12.18
C TRP A 230 14.31 10.00 -12.49
N PRO A 231 13.79 9.86 -13.72
CA PRO A 231 12.77 8.86 -14.02
C PRO A 231 13.26 7.41 -13.89
N ILE A 232 14.54 7.15 -14.10
CA ILE A 232 15.13 5.81 -14.01
C ILE A 232 16.51 5.89 -13.36
N GLY A 233 16.64 5.37 -12.14
CA GLY A 233 17.92 4.94 -11.56
C GLY A 233 19.05 5.96 -11.46
N ASN A 234 18.76 7.28 -11.45
CA ASN A 234 19.79 8.33 -11.48
C ASN A 234 20.71 8.25 -12.71
N MET A 235 20.24 7.63 -13.81
CA MET A 235 20.98 7.46 -15.06
C MET A 235 20.82 8.74 -15.90
N SER A 236 21.92 9.25 -16.46
CA SER A 236 21.87 10.34 -17.45
C SER A 236 21.61 9.78 -18.84
N ALA A 237 21.18 10.64 -19.78
CA ALA A 237 21.02 10.26 -21.19
C ALA A 237 22.32 9.67 -21.80
N ASP A 238 23.48 9.97 -21.21
CA ASP A 238 24.79 9.47 -21.64
C ASP A 238 25.07 8.02 -21.21
N THR A 239 24.31 7.50 -20.24
CA THR A 239 24.54 6.18 -19.65
C THR A 239 23.71 5.07 -20.29
N VAL A 240 22.78 5.41 -21.20
CA VAL A 240 21.77 4.47 -21.72
C VAL A 240 21.88 4.37 -23.25
N PRO A 241 21.79 3.17 -23.85
CA PRO A 241 21.87 3.00 -25.30
C PRO A 241 20.88 3.89 -26.05
N GLY A 242 21.32 4.53 -27.13
CA GLY A 242 20.59 5.62 -27.81
C GLY A 242 19.15 5.34 -28.25
N PHE A 243 18.75 4.07 -28.40
CA PHE A 243 17.36 3.71 -28.72
C PHE A 243 16.38 3.89 -27.54
N LEU A 244 16.88 4.00 -26.30
CA LEU A 244 16.10 4.28 -25.08
C LEU A 244 16.18 5.75 -24.66
N SER A 245 16.95 6.58 -25.39
CA SER A 245 17.14 8.01 -25.08
C SER A 245 15.84 8.81 -25.12
N PHE A 246 14.82 8.35 -25.86
CA PHE A 246 13.51 9.02 -25.90
C PHE A 246 12.71 8.86 -24.59
N ILE A 247 13.06 7.89 -23.74
CA ILE A 247 12.37 7.60 -22.47
C ILE A 247 12.98 8.40 -21.31
N ILE A 248 14.23 8.87 -21.46
CA ILE A 248 15.00 9.49 -20.37
C ILE A 248 15.10 11.00 -20.63
N PRO A 249 14.38 11.85 -19.88
CA PRO A 249 14.50 13.29 -20.02
C PRO A 249 15.93 13.73 -19.73
N SER A 250 16.39 14.69 -20.52
CA SER A 250 17.76 15.24 -20.44
C SER A 250 18.04 16.03 -19.16
N GLN A 251 17.01 16.36 -18.37
CA GLN A 251 17.13 17.09 -17.11
C GLN A 251 16.28 16.45 -16.00
N PRO A 252 16.73 16.49 -14.74
CA PRO A 252 15.95 16.00 -13.61
C PRO A 252 14.74 16.90 -13.35
N VAL A 253 13.62 16.28 -12.96
CA VAL A 253 12.42 17.02 -12.55
C VAL A 253 12.60 17.45 -11.09
N LEU A 254 12.49 18.74 -10.83
CA LEU A 254 12.54 19.27 -9.47
C LEU A 254 11.14 19.22 -8.85
N VAL A 255 11.00 18.55 -7.72
CA VAL A 255 9.75 18.46 -6.96
C VAL A 255 10.00 18.80 -5.49
N TYR A 256 8.98 19.24 -4.77
CA TYR A 256 9.08 19.35 -3.32
C TYR A 256 9.01 17.97 -2.65
N ALA A 257 9.68 17.80 -1.52
CA ALA A 257 9.54 16.60 -0.70
C ALA A 257 8.07 16.36 -0.30
N ALA A 258 7.29 17.43 -0.07
CA ALA A 258 5.85 17.36 0.15
C ALA A 258 5.10 16.63 -0.98
N THR A 259 5.52 16.81 -2.24
CA THR A 259 4.92 16.11 -3.39
C THR A 259 5.19 14.61 -3.32
N LEU A 260 6.44 14.22 -3.06
CA LEU A 260 6.80 12.79 -2.95
C LEU A 260 6.10 12.12 -1.78
N VAL A 261 6.07 12.79 -0.62
CA VAL A 261 5.34 12.31 0.56
C VAL A 261 3.85 12.22 0.29
N GLY A 262 3.23 13.25 -0.29
CA GLY A 262 1.81 13.26 -0.62
C GLY A 262 1.41 12.15 -1.58
N LEU A 263 2.20 11.91 -2.63
CA LEU A 263 1.94 10.82 -3.59
C LEU A 263 2.16 9.43 -2.97
N ALA A 264 3.18 9.26 -2.13
CA ALA A 264 3.42 8.00 -1.42
C ALA A 264 2.30 7.69 -0.40
N LEU A 265 1.84 8.70 0.36
CA LEU A 265 0.67 8.59 1.23
C LEU A 265 -0.58 8.25 0.41
N PHE A 266 -0.78 8.92 -0.72
CA PHE A 266 -1.92 8.68 -1.58
C PHE A 266 -1.92 7.26 -2.17
N LEU A 267 -0.76 6.68 -2.49
CA LEU A 267 -0.68 5.28 -2.89
C LEU A 267 -1.22 4.32 -1.81
N GLY A 268 -0.89 4.59 -0.54
CA GLY A 268 -1.50 3.91 0.61
C GLY A 268 -3.01 4.07 0.64
N CYS A 269 -3.49 5.32 0.58
CA CYS A 269 -4.91 5.63 0.56
C CYS A 269 -5.64 4.96 -0.61
N ALA A 270 -5.05 4.93 -1.80
CA ALA A 270 -5.61 4.36 -3.01
C ALA A 270 -5.84 2.85 -2.88
N GLY A 271 -4.93 2.13 -2.22
CA GLY A 271 -5.09 0.70 -1.93
C GLY A 271 -6.34 0.42 -1.08
N LYS A 272 -6.41 1.00 0.12
CA LYS A 272 -7.52 0.76 1.07
C LYS A 272 -8.85 1.34 0.62
N SER A 273 -8.84 2.49 -0.05
CA SER A 273 -10.06 3.17 -0.54
C SER A 273 -10.42 2.82 -1.99
N ALA A 274 -9.84 1.75 -2.53
CA ALA A 274 -10.16 1.20 -3.85
C ALA A 274 -10.19 2.29 -4.94
N GLN A 275 -9.19 3.17 -4.97
CA GLN A 275 -9.04 4.17 -6.03
C GLN A 275 -8.36 3.54 -7.24
N ILE A 276 -8.56 4.10 -8.43
CA ILE A 276 -7.77 3.71 -9.60
C ILE A 276 -6.28 3.95 -9.29
N PRO A 277 -5.39 2.97 -9.56
CA PRO A 277 -5.62 1.72 -10.28
C PRO A 277 -5.91 0.49 -9.40
N LEU A 278 -5.92 0.62 -8.06
CA LEU A 278 -5.99 -0.47 -7.08
C LEU A 278 -7.41 -0.86 -6.65
N TYR A 279 -8.46 -0.49 -7.41
CA TYR A 279 -9.86 -0.74 -7.03
C TYR A 279 -10.33 -2.19 -7.17
N ILE A 280 -9.59 -3.02 -7.92
CA ILE A 280 -10.01 -4.34 -8.43
C ILE A 280 -10.42 -5.36 -7.36
N TRP A 281 -9.98 -5.19 -6.11
CA TRP A 281 -10.29 -6.13 -5.05
C TRP A 281 -11.70 -5.94 -4.46
N LEU A 282 -12.25 -4.73 -4.53
CA LEU A 282 -13.46 -4.38 -3.80
C LEU A 282 -14.73 -5.10 -4.33
N PRO A 283 -14.92 -5.26 -5.66
CA PRO A 283 -16.03 -6.06 -6.18
C PRO A 283 -15.94 -7.54 -5.82
N ASP A 284 -14.72 -8.11 -5.80
CA ASP A 284 -14.49 -9.51 -5.45
C ASP A 284 -14.67 -9.76 -3.94
N ALA A 285 -14.47 -8.73 -3.11
CA ALA A 285 -14.76 -8.79 -1.67
C ALA A 285 -16.23 -9.11 -1.34
N MET A 286 -17.14 -9.03 -2.33
CA MET A 286 -18.53 -9.46 -2.21
C MET A 286 -18.72 -10.97 -2.08
N ALA A 287 -17.65 -11.75 -2.24
CA ALA A 287 -17.58 -13.16 -1.84
C ALA A 287 -17.90 -13.38 -0.35
N GLY A 288 -17.51 -12.42 0.52
CA GLY A 288 -17.71 -12.54 1.96
C GLY A 288 -19.18 -12.40 2.39
N PRO A 289 -19.51 -12.78 3.65
CA PRO A 289 -20.86 -12.63 4.18
C PRO A 289 -21.37 -11.18 4.10
N THR A 290 -22.65 -10.98 3.80
CA THR A 290 -23.19 -9.63 3.55
C THR A 290 -23.00 -8.62 4.68
N PRO A 291 -23.07 -9.00 5.99
CA PRO A 291 -22.75 -8.06 7.06
C PRO A 291 -21.29 -7.59 7.06
N VAL A 292 -20.36 -8.40 6.55
CA VAL A 292 -18.95 -8.01 6.35
C VAL A 292 -18.86 -6.92 5.29
N SER A 293 -19.59 -7.08 4.18
CA SER A 293 -19.67 -6.06 3.13
C SER A 293 -20.18 -4.73 3.70
N ALA A 294 -21.21 -4.75 4.56
CA ALA A 294 -21.67 -3.54 5.25
C ALA A 294 -20.57 -2.91 6.12
N LEU A 295 -19.82 -3.70 6.89
CA LEU A 295 -18.77 -3.17 7.79
C LEU A 295 -17.60 -2.55 7.01
N ILE A 296 -17.04 -3.30 6.06
CA ILE A 296 -15.87 -2.92 5.27
C ILE A 296 -16.17 -1.68 4.42
N HIS A 297 -17.37 -1.60 3.82
CA HIS A 297 -17.70 -0.58 2.82
C HIS A 297 -18.35 0.66 3.40
N ALA A 298 -18.95 0.59 4.59
CA ALA A 298 -19.68 1.72 5.15
C ALA A 298 -18.84 2.47 6.19
N ALA A 299 -18.38 1.79 7.23
CA ALA A 299 -17.89 2.44 8.45
C ALA A 299 -16.36 2.44 8.61
N THR A 300 -15.63 1.64 7.81
CA THR A 300 -14.27 1.25 8.22
C THR A 300 -13.20 1.30 7.11
N MET A 301 -12.82 0.16 6.54
CA MET A 301 -11.61 -0.01 5.71
C MET A 301 -11.53 0.99 4.57
N VAL A 302 -12.61 1.13 3.80
CA VAL A 302 -12.57 1.99 2.62
C VAL A 302 -12.50 3.48 2.96
N THR A 303 -12.87 3.85 4.19
CA THR A 303 -12.85 5.25 4.66
C THR A 303 -11.50 5.65 5.27
N ALA A 304 -10.64 4.67 5.59
CA ALA A 304 -9.34 4.90 6.21
C ALA A 304 -8.42 5.79 5.36
N GLY A 305 -8.45 5.65 4.02
CA GLY A 305 -7.71 6.53 3.12
C GLY A 305 -8.15 7.99 3.17
N VAL A 306 -9.47 8.24 3.17
CA VAL A 306 -10.02 9.60 3.31
C VAL A 306 -9.64 10.19 4.67
N TYR A 307 -9.74 9.39 5.74
CA TYR A 307 -9.32 9.77 7.08
C TYR A 307 -7.83 10.16 7.14
N LEU A 308 -6.95 9.37 6.53
CA LEU A 308 -5.51 9.64 6.50
C LEU A 308 -5.17 10.93 5.74
N VAL A 309 -5.80 11.18 4.58
CA VAL A 309 -5.61 12.44 3.83
C VAL A 309 -6.09 13.64 4.65
N ALA A 310 -7.25 13.53 5.30
CA ALA A 310 -7.77 14.59 6.18
C ALA A 310 -6.84 14.84 7.38
N ARG A 311 -6.38 13.77 8.04
CA ARG A 311 -5.46 13.82 9.19
C ARG A 311 -4.11 14.45 8.85
N LEU A 312 -3.59 14.18 7.65
CA LEU A 312 -2.33 14.75 7.14
C LEU A 312 -2.56 15.90 6.16
N SER A 313 -3.69 16.59 6.26
CA SER A 313 -4.03 17.73 5.40
C SER A 313 -2.91 18.78 5.35
N ALA A 314 -2.23 19.04 6.48
CA ALA A 314 -1.08 19.94 6.57
C ALA A 314 0.11 19.57 5.66
N VAL A 315 0.26 18.29 5.32
CA VAL A 315 1.28 17.81 4.37
C VAL A 315 0.80 17.98 2.93
N PHE A 316 -0.46 17.61 2.67
CA PHE A 316 -1.04 17.62 1.32
C PHE A 316 -1.17 19.04 0.74
N VAL A 317 -1.60 20.02 1.54
CA VAL A 317 -1.78 21.41 1.06
C VAL A 317 -0.47 22.08 0.62
N LEU A 318 0.69 21.58 1.05
CA LEU A 318 1.99 22.08 0.60
C LEU A 318 2.32 21.72 -0.85
N SER A 319 1.62 20.75 -1.44
CA SER A 319 1.80 20.32 -2.83
C SER A 319 0.48 20.37 -3.60
N PRO A 320 0.23 21.46 -4.36
CA PRO A 320 -0.96 21.55 -5.19
C PRO A 320 -1.00 20.45 -6.26
N PHE A 321 0.17 19.95 -6.71
CA PHE A 321 0.25 18.83 -7.65
C PHE A 321 -0.25 17.53 -7.01
N ALA A 322 0.19 17.19 -5.79
CA ALA A 322 -0.31 15.99 -5.10
C ALA A 322 -1.82 16.08 -4.88
N MET A 323 -2.33 17.23 -4.46
CA MET A 323 -3.76 17.50 -4.32
C MET A 323 -4.53 17.31 -5.63
N ALA A 324 -3.99 17.81 -6.75
CA ALA A 324 -4.60 17.62 -8.07
C ALA A 324 -4.64 16.14 -8.47
N VAL A 325 -3.58 15.37 -8.21
CA VAL A 325 -3.57 13.91 -8.45
C VAL A 325 -4.65 13.21 -7.63
N VAL A 326 -4.82 13.56 -6.36
CA VAL A 326 -5.87 13.03 -5.48
C VAL A 326 -7.26 13.32 -6.07
N ALA A 327 -7.53 14.57 -6.47
CA ALA A 327 -8.82 14.99 -7.00
C ALA A 327 -9.14 14.37 -8.38
N VAL A 328 -8.16 14.35 -9.29
CA VAL A 328 -8.30 13.77 -10.64
C VAL A 328 -8.52 12.27 -10.56
N THR A 329 -7.76 11.57 -9.72
CA THR A 329 -7.96 10.14 -9.50
C THR A 329 -9.33 9.86 -8.87
N GLY A 330 -9.78 10.72 -7.94
CA GLY A 330 -11.11 10.64 -7.34
C GLY A 330 -12.23 10.74 -8.38
N VAL A 331 -12.21 11.77 -9.25
CA VAL A 331 -13.26 11.95 -10.28
C VAL A 331 -13.21 10.86 -11.35
N ALA A 332 -12.01 10.42 -11.74
CA ALA A 332 -11.87 9.30 -12.67
C ALA A 332 -12.44 8.01 -12.06
N THR A 333 -12.15 7.73 -10.80
CA THR A 333 -12.69 6.58 -10.05
C THR A 333 -14.22 6.67 -9.92
N ALA A 334 -14.75 7.86 -9.64
CA ALA A 334 -16.18 8.13 -9.52
C ALA A 334 -16.94 7.76 -10.81
N LEU A 335 -16.47 8.26 -11.95
CA LEU A 335 -17.07 8.02 -13.26
C LEU A 335 -16.91 6.56 -13.71
N PHE A 336 -15.69 6.03 -13.59
CA PHE A 336 -15.35 4.71 -14.07
C PHE A 336 -16.13 3.63 -13.33
N ALA A 337 -16.20 3.68 -12.00
CA ALA A 337 -17.00 2.72 -11.23
C ALA A 337 -18.51 2.87 -11.48
N ALA A 338 -19.00 4.11 -11.66
CA ALA A 338 -20.40 4.35 -11.99
C ALA A 338 -20.80 3.73 -13.34
N SER A 339 -19.89 3.73 -14.33
CA SER A 339 -20.12 3.10 -15.64
C SER A 339 -20.32 1.59 -15.54
N ILE A 340 -19.51 0.91 -14.73
CA ILE A 340 -19.63 -0.54 -14.52
C ILE A 340 -20.97 -0.89 -13.86
N GLY A 341 -21.39 -0.08 -12.88
CA GLY A 341 -22.66 -0.28 -12.17
C GLY A 341 -23.91 -0.28 -13.07
N LEU A 342 -23.86 0.33 -14.26
CA LEU A 342 -25.00 0.43 -15.17
C LEU A 342 -25.54 -0.93 -15.62
N PHE A 343 -24.66 -1.91 -15.84
CA PHE A 343 -25.00 -3.22 -16.42
C PHE A 343 -24.75 -4.40 -15.48
N GLN A 344 -24.31 -4.16 -14.23
CA GLN A 344 -24.06 -5.25 -13.29
C GLN A 344 -25.36 -5.86 -12.74
N ASN A 345 -25.47 -7.19 -12.76
CA ASN A 345 -26.70 -7.90 -12.37
C ASN A 345 -26.70 -8.41 -10.92
N ASP A 346 -25.52 -8.55 -10.33
CA ASP A 346 -25.34 -8.93 -8.94
C ASP A 346 -25.59 -7.72 -8.02
N LEU A 347 -26.58 -7.86 -7.13
CA LEU A 347 -27.02 -6.78 -6.24
C LEU A 347 -25.88 -6.28 -5.34
N LYS A 348 -25.04 -7.17 -4.80
CA LYS A 348 -23.91 -6.79 -3.94
C LYS A 348 -22.82 -6.10 -4.73
N LYS A 349 -22.51 -6.57 -5.94
CA LYS A 349 -21.50 -5.92 -6.81
C LYS A 349 -21.93 -4.53 -7.26
N VAL A 350 -23.21 -4.30 -7.56
CA VAL A 350 -23.73 -2.94 -7.81
C VAL A 350 -23.48 -2.04 -6.58
N LEU A 351 -23.73 -2.55 -5.37
CA LEU A 351 -23.45 -1.82 -4.14
C LEU A 351 -21.94 -1.59 -3.89
N ALA A 352 -21.08 -2.53 -4.29
CA ALA A 352 -19.64 -2.40 -4.20
C ALA A 352 -19.10 -1.32 -5.17
N TYR A 353 -19.49 -1.37 -6.45
CA TYR A 353 -19.08 -0.35 -7.43
C TYR A 353 -19.60 1.03 -7.08
N SER A 354 -20.80 1.12 -6.52
CA SER A 354 -21.29 2.39 -6.04
C SER A 354 -20.49 2.90 -4.83
N THR A 355 -19.91 2.03 -4.01
CA THR A 355 -18.96 2.45 -2.95
C THR A 355 -17.65 2.96 -3.56
N VAL A 356 -17.08 2.26 -4.56
CA VAL A 356 -15.91 2.78 -5.31
C VAL A 356 -16.20 4.17 -5.85
N SER A 357 -17.39 4.37 -6.43
CA SER A 357 -17.81 5.66 -6.97
C SER A 357 -17.94 6.75 -5.90
N GLN A 358 -18.61 6.46 -4.77
CA GLN A 358 -18.76 7.43 -3.66
C GLN A 358 -17.44 7.78 -2.98
N LEU A 359 -16.52 6.83 -2.84
CA LEU A 359 -15.16 7.12 -2.39
C LEU A 359 -14.47 8.08 -3.37
N GLY A 360 -14.65 7.90 -4.68
CA GLY A 360 -14.21 8.87 -5.67
C GLY A 360 -14.68 10.31 -5.39
N PHE A 361 -15.95 10.50 -5.00
CA PHE A 361 -16.45 11.80 -4.53
C PHE A 361 -15.75 12.29 -3.26
N MET A 362 -15.54 11.43 -2.26
CA MET A 362 -14.80 11.81 -1.05
C MET A 362 -13.37 12.26 -1.37
N PHE A 363 -12.69 11.58 -2.31
CA PHE A 363 -11.35 11.91 -2.80
C PHE A 363 -11.33 13.18 -3.64
N ILE A 364 -12.40 13.50 -4.39
CA ILE A 364 -12.59 14.84 -4.96
C ILE A 364 -12.57 15.87 -3.83
N GLY A 365 -13.40 15.68 -2.80
CA GLY A 365 -13.53 16.62 -1.68
C GLY A 365 -12.20 16.91 -0.97
N VAL A 366 -11.50 15.87 -0.52
CA VAL A 366 -10.19 16.07 0.14
C VAL A 366 -9.10 16.52 -0.84
N GLY A 367 -9.18 16.18 -2.13
CA GLY A 367 -8.21 16.57 -3.15
C GLY A 367 -8.34 18.02 -3.61
N VAL A 368 -9.52 18.63 -3.53
CA VAL A 368 -9.73 20.06 -3.82
C VAL A 368 -9.57 20.96 -2.58
N GLY A 369 -9.17 20.37 -1.44
CA GLY A 369 -8.95 21.08 -0.18
C GLY A 369 -10.20 21.23 0.70
N ALA A 370 -11.34 20.67 0.29
CA ALA A 370 -12.57 20.65 1.07
C ALA A 370 -12.61 19.46 2.04
N PHE A 371 -11.62 19.40 2.95
CA PHE A 371 -11.43 18.26 3.85
C PHE A 371 -12.67 17.97 4.71
N ALA A 372 -13.31 19.00 5.25
CA ALA A 372 -14.53 18.86 6.05
C ALA A 372 -15.70 18.28 5.24
N ALA A 373 -15.91 18.76 4.00
CA ALA A 373 -16.98 18.25 3.13
C ALA A 373 -16.73 16.80 2.69
N GLY A 374 -15.49 16.48 2.29
CA GLY A 374 -15.08 15.11 1.96
C GLY A 374 -15.28 14.15 3.13
N PHE A 375 -14.90 14.57 4.34
CA PHE A 375 -15.09 13.77 5.55
C PHE A 375 -16.54 13.68 6.02
N PHE A 376 -17.34 14.74 5.87
CA PHE A 376 -18.77 14.67 6.17
C PHE A 376 -19.50 13.67 5.27
N HIS A 377 -19.10 13.58 4.00
CA HIS A 377 -19.64 12.56 3.11
C HIS A 377 -19.27 11.14 3.58
N VAL A 378 -18.13 10.92 4.24
CA VAL A 378 -17.81 9.63 4.90
C VAL A 378 -18.87 9.26 5.94
N LEU A 379 -19.28 10.23 6.77
CA LEU A 379 -20.31 10.01 7.81
C LEU A 379 -21.66 9.65 7.20
N THR A 380 -22.16 10.45 6.25
CA THR A 380 -23.46 10.19 5.63
C THR A 380 -23.44 8.86 4.87
N HIS A 381 -22.35 8.58 4.17
CA HIS A 381 -22.11 7.32 3.47
C HIS A 381 -22.14 6.11 4.38
N ALA A 382 -21.55 6.19 5.57
CA ALA A 382 -21.59 5.09 6.53
C ALA A 382 -23.04 4.67 6.86
N PHE A 383 -23.97 5.62 6.95
CA PHE A 383 -25.38 5.31 7.24
C PHE A 383 -26.10 4.71 6.03
N PHE A 384 -26.12 5.41 4.89
CA PHE A 384 -26.88 4.92 3.74
C PHE A 384 -26.27 3.67 3.11
N LYS A 385 -24.94 3.48 3.15
CA LYS A 385 -24.33 2.23 2.65
C LYS A 385 -24.55 1.05 3.58
N ALA A 386 -24.42 1.23 4.88
CA ALA A 386 -24.76 0.15 5.81
C ALA A 386 -26.23 -0.26 5.60
N CYS A 387 -27.14 0.70 5.46
CA CYS A 387 -28.54 0.42 5.15
C CYS A 387 -28.71 -0.37 3.83
N LEU A 388 -28.05 0.06 2.75
CA LEU A 388 -28.13 -0.61 1.45
C LEU A 388 -27.57 -2.04 1.49
N PHE A 389 -26.40 -2.26 2.09
CA PHE A 389 -25.79 -3.59 2.17
C PHE A 389 -26.58 -4.54 3.07
N LEU A 390 -27.03 -4.07 4.24
CA LEU A 390 -27.87 -4.88 5.13
C LEU A 390 -29.27 -5.11 4.53
N GLY A 391 -29.80 -4.16 3.77
CA GLY A 391 -31.06 -4.31 3.03
C GLY A 391 -30.94 -5.33 1.91
N ALA A 392 -29.84 -5.28 1.13
CA ALA A 392 -29.50 -6.33 0.17
C ALA A 392 -29.32 -7.69 0.84
N GLY A 393 -28.67 -7.74 2.02
CA GLY A 393 -28.54 -8.96 2.81
C GLY A 393 -29.90 -9.54 3.22
N SER A 394 -30.87 -8.68 3.52
CA SER A 394 -32.24 -9.10 3.89
C SER A 394 -32.96 -9.68 2.69
N VAL A 395 -32.83 -9.05 1.51
CA VAL A 395 -33.33 -9.60 0.23
C VAL A 395 -32.67 -10.95 -0.07
N ILE A 396 -31.35 -11.04 0.03
CA ILE A 396 -30.60 -12.28 -0.23
C ILE A 396 -31.01 -13.38 0.75
N HIS A 397 -31.24 -13.05 2.02
CA HIS A 397 -31.72 -14.00 3.01
C HIS A 397 -33.12 -14.53 2.65
N ALA A 398 -34.02 -13.68 2.17
CA ALA A 398 -35.33 -14.10 1.67
C ALA A 398 -35.22 -14.97 0.40
N MET A 399 -34.28 -14.68 -0.50
CA MET A 399 -34.02 -15.50 -1.69
C MET A 399 -33.43 -16.89 -1.33
N HIS A 400 -32.62 -16.96 -0.28
CA HIS A 400 -32.05 -18.21 0.24
C HIS A 400 -33.10 -19.16 0.84
N ALA A 401 -34.36 -18.73 1.00
CA ALA A 401 -35.46 -19.63 1.33
C ALA A 401 -35.65 -20.74 0.28
N ARG A 402 -35.16 -20.54 -0.95
CA ARG A 402 -35.22 -21.54 -2.03
C ARG A 402 -33.94 -21.68 -2.85
N ILE A 403 -33.25 -20.57 -3.11
CA ILE A 403 -32.04 -20.52 -3.93
C ILE A 403 -30.82 -20.51 -2.99
N HIS A 404 -30.25 -21.67 -2.71
CA HIS A 404 -29.07 -21.79 -1.83
C HIS A 404 -27.74 -21.44 -2.52
N ASP A 405 -27.74 -21.35 -3.85
CA ASP A 405 -26.60 -20.85 -4.61
C ASP A 405 -26.42 -19.35 -4.35
N THR A 406 -25.23 -19.00 -3.85
CA THR A 406 -24.91 -17.63 -3.44
C THR A 406 -24.89 -16.64 -4.61
N ASP A 407 -24.49 -17.06 -5.81
CA ASP A 407 -24.44 -16.18 -6.98
C ASP A 407 -25.85 -15.97 -7.55
N GLN A 408 -26.67 -17.03 -7.61
CA GLN A 408 -28.04 -16.94 -8.12
C GLN A 408 -28.98 -16.17 -7.19
N SER A 409 -28.80 -16.28 -5.87
CA SER A 409 -29.59 -15.55 -4.88
C SER A 409 -29.27 -14.04 -4.85
N GLN A 410 -28.09 -13.65 -5.35
CA GLN A 410 -27.65 -12.26 -5.48
C GLN A 410 -28.02 -11.63 -6.83
N ASP A 411 -28.40 -12.43 -7.82
CA ASP A 411 -28.75 -11.97 -9.16
C ASP A 411 -30.14 -11.32 -9.20
N MET A 412 -30.19 -10.02 -9.53
CA MET A 412 -31.43 -9.24 -9.61
C MET A 412 -32.41 -9.74 -10.68
N ARG A 413 -31.94 -10.54 -11.64
CA ARG A 413 -32.80 -11.17 -12.66
C ARG A 413 -33.76 -12.18 -12.02
N ASN A 414 -33.34 -12.82 -10.93
CA ASN A 414 -34.12 -13.77 -10.14
C ASN A 414 -34.98 -13.08 -9.05
N MET A 415 -34.94 -11.76 -8.94
CA MET A 415 -35.71 -10.99 -7.95
C MET A 415 -36.98 -10.38 -8.59
N GLY A 416 -37.53 -9.31 -8.01
CA GLY A 416 -38.72 -8.61 -8.51
C GLY A 416 -39.94 -8.83 -7.64
N GLY A 417 -40.89 -7.89 -7.64
CA GLY A 417 -42.15 -8.01 -6.90
C GLY A 417 -42.04 -8.12 -5.37
N LEU A 418 -40.83 -8.03 -4.80
CA LEU A 418 -40.59 -8.22 -3.36
C LEU A 418 -41.22 -7.14 -2.48
N LYS A 419 -41.69 -6.03 -3.06
CA LYS A 419 -42.32 -4.93 -2.32
C LYS A 419 -43.54 -5.32 -1.49
N ALA A 420 -44.25 -6.38 -1.86
CA ALA A 420 -45.44 -6.85 -1.15
C ALA A 420 -45.08 -7.74 0.04
N TYR A 421 -43.96 -8.46 -0.06
CA TYR A 421 -43.51 -9.43 0.94
C TYR A 421 -42.57 -8.82 1.98
N MET A 422 -41.80 -7.78 1.61
CA MET A 422 -40.78 -7.16 2.45
C MET A 422 -40.94 -5.62 2.52
N PRO A 423 -42.04 -5.10 3.11
CA PRO A 423 -42.34 -3.67 3.10
C PRO A 423 -41.32 -2.82 3.87
N LEU A 424 -40.76 -3.33 4.98
CA LEU A 424 -39.80 -2.58 5.79
C LEU A 424 -38.45 -2.51 5.09
N THR A 425 -37.97 -3.65 4.59
CA THR A 425 -36.73 -3.70 3.81
C THR A 425 -36.83 -2.82 2.56
N ARG A 426 -37.97 -2.83 1.87
CA ARG A 426 -38.23 -1.93 0.73
C ARG A 426 -38.05 -0.46 1.08
N TRP A 427 -38.71 0.02 2.14
CA TRP A 427 -38.74 1.46 2.44
C TRP A 427 -37.38 1.94 2.93
N THR A 428 -36.73 1.17 3.79
CA THR A 428 -35.38 1.49 4.27
C THR A 428 -34.36 1.50 3.13
N PHE A 429 -34.43 0.54 2.21
CA PHE A 429 -33.60 0.51 1.00
C PHE A 429 -33.88 1.71 0.07
N LEU A 430 -35.16 2.08 -0.12
CA LEU A 430 -35.53 3.25 -0.93
C LEU A 430 -35.00 4.56 -0.34
N LEU A 431 -35.14 4.78 0.97
CA LEU A 431 -34.62 5.97 1.65
C LEU A 431 -33.10 6.09 1.47
N ALA A 432 -32.39 4.96 1.59
CA ALA A 432 -30.96 4.93 1.35
C ALA A 432 -30.59 5.17 -0.12
N CYS A 433 -31.36 4.65 -1.08
CA CYS A 433 -31.22 4.95 -2.52
C CYS A 433 -31.44 6.44 -2.83
N LEU A 434 -32.45 7.07 -2.23
CA LEU A 434 -32.69 8.50 -2.37
C LEU A 434 -31.54 9.33 -1.80
N SER A 435 -31.01 8.92 -0.64
CA SER A 435 -29.84 9.56 -0.05
C SER A 435 -28.63 9.50 -0.97
N ILE A 436 -28.19 8.31 -1.41
CA ILE A 436 -27.00 8.18 -2.28
C ILE A 436 -27.17 8.86 -3.65
N ALA A 437 -28.40 8.93 -4.18
CA ALA A 437 -28.68 9.64 -5.44
C ALA A 437 -28.48 11.16 -5.32
N GLY A 438 -28.59 11.71 -4.10
CA GLY A 438 -28.57 13.15 -3.86
C GLY A 438 -29.95 13.80 -3.95
N PHE A 439 -31.01 13.08 -3.54
CA PHE A 439 -32.36 13.64 -3.53
C PHE A 439 -32.44 14.85 -2.57
N PRO A 440 -33.07 15.97 -2.97
CA PRO A 440 -33.15 17.17 -2.14
C PRO A 440 -33.69 16.89 -0.72
N GLY A 441 -32.96 17.36 0.30
CA GLY A 441 -33.31 17.18 1.71
C GLY A 441 -32.81 15.89 2.36
N PHE A 442 -32.17 14.98 1.62
CA PHE A 442 -31.55 13.76 2.18
C PHE A 442 -30.04 13.96 2.41
N ALA A 443 -29.39 13.07 3.15
CA ALA A 443 -28.01 13.26 3.58
C ALA A 443 -26.99 13.35 2.44
N GLY A 444 -27.20 12.63 1.33
CA GLY A 444 -26.32 12.73 0.17
C GLY A 444 -26.40 14.05 -0.58
N PHE A 445 -27.53 14.76 -0.55
CA PHE A 445 -27.65 16.11 -1.15
C PHE A 445 -26.74 17.10 -0.43
N TRP A 446 -26.81 17.15 0.90
CA TRP A 446 -25.99 18.07 1.70
C TRP A 446 -24.49 17.78 1.61
N SER A 447 -24.11 16.52 1.42
CA SER A 447 -22.70 16.12 1.42
C SER A 447 -22.07 16.08 0.03
N LYS A 448 -22.75 15.52 -0.98
CA LYS A 448 -22.20 15.35 -2.33
C LYS A 448 -22.19 16.66 -3.12
N ASP A 449 -23.26 17.45 -3.04
CA ASP A 449 -23.35 18.71 -3.75
C ASP A 449 -22.36 19.74 -3.20
N GLU A 450 -22.10 19.73 -1.88
CA GLU A 450 -21.06 20.57 -1.27
C GLU A 450 -19.65 20.22 -1.80
N ILE A 451 -19.33 18.94 -1.95
CA ILE A 451 -18.06 18.50 -2.56
C ILE A 451 -17.92 19.05 -3.99
N LEU A 452 -18.97 18.92 -4.81
CA LEU A 452 -18.95 19.40 -6.18
C LEU A 452 -18.86 20.93 -6.25
N TRP A 453 -19.64 21.63 -5.43
CA TRP A 453 -19.54 23.07 -5.26
C TRP A 453 -18.11 23.51 -4.92
N ARG A 454 -17.47 22.84 -3.95
CA ARG A 454 -16.09 23.12 -3.56
C ARG A 454 -15.08 22.80 -4.66
N ALA A 455 -15.31 21.77 -5.45
CA ALA A 455 -14.47 21.46 -6.60
C ALA A 455 -14.51 22.57 -7.67
N PHE A 456 -15.66 23.21 -7.86
CA PHE A 456 -15.78 24.36 -8.75
C PHE A 456 -15.17 25.63 -8.14
N SER A 457 -15.44 25.91 -6.87
CA SER A 457 -15.16 27.20 -6.22
C SER A 457 -13.77 27.31 -5.59
N SER A 458 -13.10 26.21 -5.26
CA SER A 458 -11.83 26.20 -4.53
C SER A 458 -10.63 26.09 -5.47
N ARG A 459 -9.50 26.69 -5.09
CA ARG A 459 -8.18 26.49 -5.68
C ARG A 459 -7.12 26.34 -4.58
N ILE A 460 -6.15 25.47 -4.81
CA ILE A 460 -5.03 25.29 -3.87
C ILE A 460 -3.95 26.32 -4.19
N ALA A 461 -3.61 27.17 -3.21
CA ALA A 461 -2.55 28.15 -3.37
C ALA A 461 -1.18 27.45 -3.47
N SER A 462 -0.36 27.86 -4.43
CA SER A 462 0.99 27.32 -4.56
C SER A 462 1.95 28.03 -3.61
N VAL A 463 2.61 27.26 -2.75
CA VAL A 463 3.62 27.78 -1.81
C VAL A 463 4.96 27.85 -2.54
N SER A 464 5.54 29.05 -2.66
CA SER A 464 6.87 29.26 -3.25
C SER A 464 7.83 29.89 -2.24
N THR A 465 8.98 29.25 -2.03
CA THR A 465 10.08 29.75 -1.20
C THR A 465 11.13 30.55 -1.99
N ARG A 466 11.07 30.58 -3.33
CA ARG A 466 12.07 31.25 -4.21
C ARG A 466 11.48 31.99 -5.42
N GLY A 467 10.23 32.44 -5.35
CA GLY A 467 9.66 33.41 -6.30
C GLY A 467 8.96 32.84 -7.53
N GLN A 468 9.07 31.54 -7.82
CA GLN A 468 8.25 30.83 -8.82
C GLN A 468 7.70 29.52 -8.22
N PRO A 469 6.40 29.23 -8.34
CA PRO A 469 5.83 27.95 -7.93
C PRO A 469 6.25 26.82 -8.90
N VAL A 470 6.63 25.66 -8.36
CA VAL A 470 7.02 24.47 -9.16
C VAL A 470 5.84 23.96 -10.02
N TRP A 471 4.62 24.07 -9.50
CA TRP A 471 3.40 23.72 -10.21
C TRP A 471 2.25 24.61 -9.73
N GLN A 472 1.35 24.98 -10.65
CA GLN A 472 0.18 25.83 -10.38
C GLN A 472 -1.10 25.07 -10.71
N TRP A 473 -2.13 25.27 -9.90
CA TRP A 473 -3.45 24.67 -10.10
C TRP A 473 -4.13 25.28 -11.34
N PRO A 474 -4.41 24.51 -12.41
CA PRO A 474 -5.02 25.07 -13.61
C PRO A 474 -6.46 25.54 -13.37
N ASP A 475 -6.84 26.69 -13.92
CA ASP A 475 -8.18 27.26 -13.73
C ASP A 475 -9.31 26.40 -14.32
N TRP A 476 -9.03 25.62 -15.37
CA TRP A 476 -10.01 24.72 -15.98
C TRP A 476 -10.23 23.43 -15.18
N LEU A 477 -9.31 23.06 -14.29
CA LEU A 477 -9.32 21.76 -13.61
C LEU A 477 -10.53 21.59 -12.67
N GLY A 478 -10.82 22.61 -11.86
CA GLY A 478 -11.97 22.59 -10.94
C GLY A 478 -13.32 22.41 -11.67
N PRO A 479 -13.65 23.25 -12.68
CA PRO A 479 -14.85 23.10 -13.50
C PRO A 479 -14.95 21.77 -14.22
N ALA A 480 -13.82 21.23 -14.72
CA ALA A 480 -13.81 19.91 -15.33
C ALA A 480 -14.17 18.81 -14.31
N ILE A 481 -13.58 18.83 -13.12
CA ILE A 481 -13.91 17.90 -12.03
C ILE A 481 -15.40 18.00 -11.66
N TYR A 482 -15.93 19.21 -11.56
CA TYR A 482 -17.35 19.45 -11.29
C TYR A 482 -18.26 18.76 -12.32
N TRP A 483 -18.09 19.06 -13.62
CA TRP A 483 -18.99 18.53 -14.65
C TRP A 483 -18.87 17.02 -14.85
N VAL A 484 -17.67 16.47 -14.75
CA VAL A 484 -17.48 15.01 -14.78
C VAL A 484 -18.09 14.36 -13.52
N GLY A 485 -17.99 15.03 -12.37
CA GLY A 485 -18.67 14.62 -11.14
C GLY A 485 -20.20 14.62 -11.26
N ILE A 486 -20.80 15.60 -11.94
CA ILE A 486 -22.24 15.65 -12.24
C ILE A 486 -22.67 14.48 -13.15
N LEU A 487 -21.85 14.13 -14.14
CA LEU A 487 -22.08 12.96 -14.98
C LEU A 487 -22.06 11.66 -14.15
N ALA A 488 -21.04 11.47 -13.31
CA ALA A 488 -20.94 10.33 -12.40
C ALA A 488 -22.10 10.27 -11.40
N ALA A 489 -22.58 11.43 -10.93
CA ALA A 489 -23.74 11.55 -10.05
C ALA A 489 -25.04 11.11 -10.74
N THR A 490 -25.22 11.47 -12.02
CA THR A 490 -26.37 11.04 -12.84
C THR A 490 -26.38 9.53 -13.00
N MET A 491 -25.23 8.94 -13.33
CA MET A 491 -25.07 7.49 -13.46
C MET A 491 -25.34 6.77 -12.13
N THR A 492 -24.90 7.37 -11.02
CA THR A 492 -25.20 6.88 -9.66
C THR A 492 -26.68 6.80 -9.37
N ALA A 493 -27.42 7.88 -9.63
CA ALA A 493 -28.87 7.87 -9.49
C ALA A 493 -29.51 6.79 -10.38
N PHE A 494 -29.03 6.63 -11.62
CA PHE A 494 -29.55 5.62 -12.54
C PHE A 494 -29.34 4.18 -12.05
N TYR A 495 -28.11 3.74 -11.76
CA TYR A 495 -27.88 2.33 -11.42
C TYR A 495 -28.46 1.96 -10.04
N MET A 496 -28.55 2.91 -9.09
CA MET A 496 -29.15 2.65 -7.78
C MET A 496 -30.66 2.42 -7.90
N PHE A 497 -31.33 3.22 -8.73
CA PHE A 497 -32.77 3.04 -8.97
C PHE A 497 -33.06 1.87 -9.89
N ARG A 498 -32.16 1.54 -10.84
CA ARG A 498 -32.19 0.26 -11.56
C ARG A 498 -32.20 -0.92 -10.57
N ALA A 499 -31.26 -0.95 -9.62
CA ALA A 499 -31.19 -2.02 -8.63
C ALA A 499 -32.47 -2.09 -7.78
N TYR A 500 -33.01 -0.94 -7.36
CA TYR A 500 -34.27 -0.88 -6.62
C TYR A 500 -35.47 -1.40 -7.42
N PHE A 501 -35.62 -1.00 -8.69
CA PHE A 501 -36.74 -1.43 -9.53
C PHE A 501 -36.67 -2.91 -9.87
N LEU A 502 -35.48 -3.42 -10.25
CA LEU A 502 -35.30 -4.84 -10.55
C LEU A 502 -35.57 -5.73 -9.32
N THR A 503 -35.21 -5.26 -8.12
CA THR A 503 -35.37 -6.02 -6.89
C THR A 503 -36.82 -6.02 -6.36
N PHE A 504 -37.45 -4.84 -6.26
CA PHE A 504 -38.72 -4.69 -5.53
C PHE A 504 -39.96 -4.54 -6.43
N HIS A 505 -39.82 -4.13 -7.69
CA HIS A 505 -40.94 -3.87 -8.61
C HIS A 505 -41.13 -5.00 -9.63
N GLY A 506 -42.26 -4.93 -10.35
CA GLY A 506 -42.65 -5.96 -11.31
C GLY A 506 -43.19 -7.23 -10.65
N GLU A 507 -43.11 -8.33 -11.38
CA GLU A 507 -43.47 -9.67 -10.91
C GLU A 507 -42.25 -10.36 -10.28
N PHE A 508 -42.51 -11.25 -9.33
CA PHE A 508 -41.49 -12.09 -8.72
C PHE A 508 -40.99 -13.13 -9.73
N ARG A 509 -39.66 -13.24 -9.90
CA ARG A 509 -39.02 -14.07 -10.93
C ARG A 509 -38.13 -15.19 -10.38
N GLY A 510 -38.04 -15.36 -9.07
CA GLY A 510 -37.14 -16.34 -8.46
C GLY A 510 -37.63 -17.77 -8.60
N TRP A 511 -38.88 -18.00 -8.20
CA TRP A 511 -39.55 -19.30 -8.28
C TRP A 511 -41.07 -19.12 -8.31
N THR A 512 -41.78 -20.19 -8.62
CA THR A 512 -43.24 -20.27 -8.53
C THR A 512 -43.62 -20.48 -7.08
N ILE A 513 -44.34 -19.51 -6.52
CA ILE A 513 -44.74 -19.52 -5.10
C ILE A 513 -45.86 -20.54 -4.89
N VAL A 514 -45.64 -21.49 -3.97
CA VAL A 514 -46.62 -22.52 -3.59
C VAL A 514 -47.05 -22.32 -2.13
N ARG A 515 -48.36 -22.20 -1.90
CA ARG A 515 -48.91 -22.06 -0.54
C ARG A 515 -48.79 -23.38 0.24
N GLY A 516 -48.24 -23.32 1.44
CA GLY A 516 -48.01 -24.51 2.27
C GLY A 516 -46.86 -25.39 1.78
N TRP A 517 -45.93 -24.81 1.00
CA TRP A 517 -44.73 -25.48 0.54
C TRP A 517 -43.99 -26.15 1.70
N LYS A 518 -43.67 -27.43 1.52
CA LYS A 518 -42.78 -28.20 2.39
C LYS A 518 -41.55 -28.55 1.58
N ASP A 519 -40.39 -28.33 2.16
CA ASP A 519 -39.12 -28.65 1.51
C ASP A 519 -39.10 -30.16 1.16
N PRO A 520 -38.98 -30.54 -0.13
CA PRO A 520 -38.89 -31.94 -0.52
C PRO A 520 -37.64 -32.64 0.06
N HIS A 521 -36.60 -31.89 0.44
CA HIS A 521 -35.33 -32.42 0.93
C HIS A 521 -34.88 -31.77 2.26
N PRO A 522 -35.50 -32.12 3.40
CA PRO A 522 -35.19 -31.52 4.70
C PRO A 522 -33.82 -31.91 5.30
N HIS A 523 -33.00 -32.70 4.60
CA HIS A 523 -31.73 -33.24 5.09
C HIS A 523 -30.51 -32.82 4.24
N GLY A 524 -30.04 -31.60 4.49
CA GLY A 524 -28.62 -31.24 4.73
C GLY A 524 -27.45 -31.91 4.00
N HIS A 525 -27.57 -32.34 2.74
CA HIS A 525 -26.39 -32.67 1.92
C HIS A 525 -26.03 -31.47 1.04
N HIS A 526 -24.83 -30.92 1.28
CA HIS A 526 -24.29 -29.69 0.67
C HIS A 526 -23.91 -29.82 -0.82
N ASP A 527 -24.28 -30.92 -1.50
CA ASP A 527 -23.73 -31.29 -2.81
C ASP A 527 -24.79 -31.53 -3.90
N ASP A 528 -25.97 -30.91 -3.81
CA ASP A 528 -26.99 -31.08 -4.85
C ASP A 528 -26.77 -30.09 -6.01
N HIS A 529 -25.77 -30.41 -6.84
CA HIS A 529 -25.66 -29.98 -8.24
C HIS A 529 -26.74 -30.64 -9.13
N HIS A 530 -27.96 -30.80 -8.63
CA HIS A 530 -29.09 -31.20 -9.45
C HIS A 530 -29.53 -30.00 -10.29
N ALA A 531 -28.84 -29.85 -11.42
CA ALA A 531 -29.33 -29.08 -12.55
C ALA A 531 -30.75 -29.56 -12.86
N HIS A 532 -31.75 -28.75 -12.49
CA HIS A 532 -33.10 -28.89 -13.02
C HIS A 532 -32.98 -28.94 -14.54
N ALA A 533 -33.71 -29.86 -15.18
CA ALA A 533 -33.75 -29.92 -16.63
C ALA A 533 -34.10 -28.52 -17.19
N PRO A 534 -33.48 -28.07 -18.30
CA PRO A 534 -33.76 -26.74 -18.84
C PRO A 534 -35.26 -26.57 -19.13
N GLY A 535 -35.97 -25.81 -18.29
CA GLY A 535 -37.39 -25.50 -18.49
C GLY A 535 -38.34 -25.86 -17.35
N GLU A 536 -37.91 -26.58 -16.31
CA GLU A 536 -38.77 -26.79 -15.13
C GLU A 536 -38.84 -25.54 -14.25
N LYS A 537 -40.06 -25.12 -13.90
CA LYS A 537 -40.29 -23.97 -13.03
C LYS A 537 -39.95 -24.37 -11.60
N LEU A 538 -38.90 -23.77 -11.05
CA LEU A 538 -38.55 -23.91 -9.64
C LEU A 538 -39.77 -23.54 -8.78
N GLU A 539 -40.20 -24.41 -7.87
CA GLU A 539 -41.27 -24.14 -6.90
C GLU A 539 -40.67 -23.88 -5.51
N GLY A 540 -41.29 -23.01 -4.72
CA GLY A 540 -40.76 -22.62 -3.41
C GLY A 540 -41.76 -21.88 -2.52
N PRO A 541 -41.35 -21.55 -1.28
CA PRO A 541 -42.19 -20.88 -0.29
C PRO A 541 -42.42 -19.40 -0.64
N GLU A 542 -43.36 -18.75 0.06
CA GLU A 542 -43.49 -17.29 -0.03
C GLU A 542 -42.24 -16.61 0.56
N PRO A 543 -41.61 -15.64 -0.15
CA PRO A 543 -40.58 -14.80 0.44
C PRO A 543 -41.13 -14.07 1.66
N HIS A 544 -40.31 -13.91 2.69
CA HIS A 544 -40.73 -13.27 3.94
C HIS A 544 -39.79 -12.14 4.35
N GLU A 545 -40.30 -11.23 5.17
CA GLU A 545 -39.51 -10.17 5.78
C GLU A 545 -38.48 -10.74 6.77
N SER A 546 -37.38 -10.01 6.96
CA SER A 546 -36.33 -10.41 7.89
C SER A 546 -36.76 -10.29 9.37
N PRO A 547 -36.18 -11.10 10.27
CA PRO A 547 -36.50 -11.05 11.70
C PRO A 547 -36.06 -9.72 12.34
N LEU A 548 -36.59 -9.41 13.54
CA LEU A 548 -36.35 -8.16 14.26
C LEU A 548 -34.87 -7.75 14.41
N PRO A 549 -33.92 -8.65 14.74
CA PRO A 549 -32.51 -8.28 14.85
C PRO A 549 -31.90 -7.77 13.54
N MET A 550 -32.50 -8.10 12.39
CA MET A 550 -32.08 -7.59 11.08
C MET A 550 -32.83 -6.30 10.71
N THR A 551 -34.13 -6.22 10.97
CA THR A 551 -34.96 -5.06 10.55
C THR A 551 -34.76 -3.82 11.42
N ILE A 552 -34.46 -3.96 12.71
CA ILE A 552 -34.17 -2.81 13.60
C ILE A 552 -32.96 -1.99 13.09
N PRO A 553 -31.79 -2.60 12.80
CA PRO A 553 -30.68 -1.91 12.15
C PRO A 553 -31.07 -1.15 10.88
N LEU A 554 -31.91 -1.74 10.01
CA LEU A 554 -32.34 -1.10 8.77
C LEU A 554 -33.18 0.16 9.03
N ILE A 555 -34.09 0.11 10.00
CA ILE A 555 -34.94 1.25 10.35
C ILE A 555 -34.08 2.39 10.89
N VAL A 556 -33.15 2.09 11.81
CA VAL A 556 -32.25 3.10 12.40
C VAL A 556 -31.36 3.72 11.33
N LEU A 557 -30.70 2.90 10.51
CA LEU A 557 -29.82 3.38 9.44
C LEU A 557 -30.59 4.12 8.33
N GLY A 558 -31.79 3.66 8.00
CA GLY A 558 -32.70 4.34 7.08
C GLY A 558 -33.10 5.73 7.58
N ALA A 559 -33.46 5.87 8.86
CA ALA A 559 -33.74 7.17 9.46
C ALA A 559 -32.50 8.09 9.45
N LEU A 560 -31.32 7.56 9.83
CA LEU A 560 -30.07 8.30 9.80
C LEU A 560 -29.67 8.72 8.38
N SER A 561 -29.98 7.94 7.34
CA SER A 561 -29.72 8.31 5.94
C SER A 561 -30.50 9.54 5.47
N VAL A 562 -31.62 9.85 6.13
CA VAL A 562 -32.40 11.07 5.87
C VAL A 562 -31.87 12.20 6.76
N LEU A 563 -31.76 11.94 8.06
CA LEU A 563 -31.57 12.97 9.07
C LEU A 563 -30.10 13.44 9.21
N ALA A 564 -29.12 12.58 8.95
CA ALA A 564 -27.70 12.92 9.18
C ALA A 564 -27.21 14.09 8.32
N GLY A 565 -27.86 14.35 7.18
CA GLY A 565 -27.57 15.50 6.33
C GLY A 565 -27.74 16.85 7.03
N PHE A 566 -28.75 16.94 7.90
CA PHE A 566 -29.06 18.16 8.63
C PHE A 566 -28.01 18.51 9.68
N LEU A 567 -27.11 17.57 10.03
CA LEU A 567 -25.99 17.82 10.94
C LEU A 567 -24.91 18.74 10.34
N MET A 568 -24.92 18.99 9.02
CA MET A 568 -23.98 19.93 8.36
C MET A 568 -24.71 20.92 7.43
N ALA A 569 -26.02 21.10 7.61
CA ALA A 569 -26.77 22.06 6.80
C ALA A 569 -26.47 23.50 7.25
N GLU A 570 -25.28 24.02 6.91
CA GLU A 570 -24.93 25.44 7.02
C GLU A 570 -26.03 26.37 6.51
N PRO A 571 -26.73 26.05 5.38
CA PRO A 571 -27.86 26.86 4.92
C PRO A 571 -29.01 26.96 5.92
N LEU A 572 -29.26 25.95 6.77
CA LEU A 572 -30.29 26.04 7.81
C LEU A 572 -29.87 27.01 8.92
N VAL A 573 -28.59 27.09 9.26
CA VAL A 573 -28.09 28.07 10.24
C VAL A 573 -28.24 29.49 9.68
N HIS A 574 -27.94 29.68 8.40
CA HIS A 574 -28.16 30.96 7.71
C HIS A 574 -29.65 31.32 7.56
N LEU A 575 -30.55 30.32 7.38
CA LEU A 575 -31.99 30.54 7.23
C LEU A 575 -32.72 30.72 8.58
N THR A 576 -32.23 30.10 9.67
CA THR A 576 -32.91 30.08 10.98
C THR A 576 -32.25 30.98 12.03
N HIS A 577 -31.07 31.54 11.76
CA HIS A 577 -30.27 32.35 12.68
C HIS A 577 -30.00 31.70 14.05
N ASN A 578 -30.15 30.38 14.17
CA ASN A 578 -30.02 29.66 15.44
C ASN A 578 -28.72 28.86 15.51
N HIS A 579 -27.78 29.33 16.34
CA HIS A 579 -26.48 28.68 16.57
C HIS A 579 -26.56 27.38 17.39
N ALA A 580 -27.73 27.02 17.95
CA ALA A 580 -27.92 25.73 18.62
C ALA A 580 -27.81 24.52 17.66
N PHE A 581 -27.92 24.76 16.35
CA PHE A 581 -27.69 23.77 15.29
C PHE A 581 -26.30 23.91 14.65
N ALA A 582 -25.29 24.31 15.43
CA ALA A 582 -23.93 24.46 14.93
C ALA A 582 -23.48 23.18 14.19
N PRO A 583 -23.14 23.28 12.89
CA PRO A 583 -22.88 22.12 12.06
C PRO A 583 -21.65 21.37 12.55
N LEU A 584 -21.55 20.07 12.23
CA LEU A 584 -20.33 19.28 12.40
C LEU A 584 -19.09 19.99 11.84
N ALA A 585 -19.28 20.85 10.83
CA ALA A 585 -18.25 21.72 10.28
C ALA A 585 -17.54 22.56 11.35
N HIS A 586 -18.25 23.13 12.34
CA HIS A 586 -17.65 23.91 13.42
C HIS A 586 -16.82 23.05 14.39
N LEU A 587 -17.14 21.75 14.51
CA LEU A 587 -16.37 20.79 15.32
C LEU A 587 -15.11 20.30 14.57
N LEU A 588 -15.15 20.31 13.23
CA LEU A 588 -14.02 19.93 12.38
C LEU A 588 -13.11 21.12 12.01
N GLU A 589 -13.65 22.34 12.03
CA GLU A 589 -12.94 23.57 11.65
C GLU A 589 -11.63 23.79 12.42
N PRO A 590 -11.54 23.56 13.75
CA PRO A 590 -10.29 23.71 14.47
C PRO A 590 -9.18 22.78 13.94
N VAL A 591 -9.54 21.56 13.52
CA VAL A 591 -8.59 20.56 12.96
C VAL A 591 -8.02 21.03 11.62
N PHE A 592 -8.80 21.78 10.83
CA PHE A 592 -8.41 22.25 9.49
C PHE A 592 -8.00 23.73 9.43
N SER A 593 -7.99 24.43 10.56
CA SER A 593 -7.75 25.88 10.65
C SER A 593 -6.42 26.36 10.05
N MET A 594 -5.35 25.57 10.17
CA MET A 594 -4.06 25.88 9.54
C MET A 594 -4.09 25.67 8.01
N THR A 595 -4.87 24.69 7.55
CA THR A 595 -4.95 24.29 6.14
C THR A 595 -5.94 25.11 5.34
N SER A 596 -7.01 25.63 5.96
CA SER A 596 -8.00 26.48 5.30
C SER A 596 -7.38 27.75 4.72
N ARG A 597 -6.28 28.24 5.31
CA ARG A 597 -5.52 29.40 4.79
C ARG A 597 -4.81 29.14 3.45
N ALA A 598 -4.52 27.88 3.13
CA ALA A 598 -3.91 27.48 1.86
C ALA A 598 -4.94 27.26 0.74
N VAL A 599 -6.23 27.14 1.09
CA VAL A 599 -7.33 26.98 0.14
C VAL A 599 -7.92 28.35 -0.15
N GLN A 600 -7.85 28.79 -1.40
CA GLN A 600 -8.42 30.07 -1.83
C GLN A 600 -9.74 29.84 -2.58
N ALA A 601 -10.71 30.70 -2.34
CA ALA A 601 -11.91 30.77 -3.18
C ALA A 601 -11.58 31.46 -4.51
N ARG A 602 -12.26 31.05 -5.58
CA ARG A 602 -12.25 31.76 -6.87
C ARG A 602 -12.99 33.09 -6.74
N GLU A 603 -12.58 34.08 -7.53
CA GLU A 603 -13.27 35.38 -7.56
C GLU A 603 -14.70 35.23 -8.13
N GLY A 604 -15.65 35.99 -7.57
CA GLY A 604 -17.03 36.04 -8.07
C GLY A 604 -17.91 34.83 -7.72
N VAL A 605 -17.46 33.91 -6.86
CA VAL A 605 -18.23 32.71 -6.49
C VAL A 605 -19.06 32.87 -5.21
N GLU A 606 -18.95 33.98 -4.48
CA GLU A 606 -19.53 34.16 -3.13
C GLU A 606 -21.08 34.14 -3.07
N GLY A 607 -21.79 34.08 -4.20
CA GLY A 607 -23.25 33.91 -4.27
C GLY A 607 -23.72 32.70 -5.08
N LEU A 608 -22.82 31.85 -5.57
CA LEU A 608 -23.15 30.78 -6.52
C LEU A 608 -23.47 29.43 -5.87
N LEU A 609 -23.46 29.32 -4.53
CA LEU A 609 -23.71 28.07 -3.81
C LEU A 609 -25.01 27.39 -4.28
N PHE A 610 -26.17 28.01 -4.08
CA PHE A 610 -27.46 27.42 -4.47
C PHE A 610 -27.60 27.20 -6.00
N PRO A 611 -27.22 28.16 -6.87
CA PRO A 611 -27.18 27.92 -8.32
C PRO A 611 -26.36 26.70 -8.73
N MET A 612 -25.22 26.44 -8.07
CA MET A 612 -24.34 25.31 -8.40
C MET A 612 -24.80 23.97 -7.82
N MET A 613 -25.81 23.95 -6.94
CA MET A 613 -26.48 22.71 -6.53
C MET A 613 -27.54 22.26 -7.55
N LEU A 614 -28.09 23.17 -8.37
CA LEU A 614 -29.15 22.84 -9.34
C LEU A 614 -28.75 21.74 -10.34
N PRO A 615 -27.52 21.71 -10.90
CA PRO A 615 -27.11 20.61 -11.76
C PRO A 615 -27.05 19.25 -11.04
N GLY A 616 -26.71 19.21 -9.75
CA GLY A 616 -26.71 17.99 -8.94
C GLY A 616 -28.13 17.46 -8.72
N VAL A 617 -29.08 18.36 -8.42
CA VAL A 617 -30.51 18.04 -8.34
C VAL A 617 -31.03 17.54 -9.69
N ALA A 618 -30.70 18.22 -10.79
CA ALA A 618 -31.10 17.81 -12.13
C ALA A 618 -30.52 16.43 -12.50
N ALA A 619 -29.26 16.15 -12.15
CA ALA A 619 -28.63 14.85 -12.31
C ALA A 619 -29.37 13.74 -11.55
N CYS A 620 -29.78 14.00 -10.30
CA CYS A 620 -30.57 13.07 -9.50
C CYS A 620 -31.91 12.74 -10.20
N PHE A 621 -32.72 13.74 -10.54
CA PHE A 621 -34.02 13.51 -11.18
C PHE A 621 -33.89 12.86 -12.57
N THR A 622 -32.88 13.24 -13.35
CA THR A 622 -32.62 12.66 -14.67
C THR A 622 -32.24 11.19 -14.55
N GLY A 623 -31.32 10.84 -13.66
CA GLY A 623 -30.90 9.45 -13.44
C GLY A 623 -32.06 8.56 -12.96
N ILE A 624 -32.84 9.04 -11.98
CA ILE A 624 -34.02 8.33 -11.47
C ILE A 624 -35.08 8.16 -12.57
N GLY A 625 -35.39 9.25 -13.29
CA GLY A 625 -36.39 9.25 -14.35
C GLY A 625 -36.04 8.31 -15.49
N LEU A 626 -34.77 8.28 -15.92
CA LEU A 626 -34.28 7.35 -16.92
C LEU A 626 -34.35 5.90 -16.44
N ALA A 627 -33.96 5.61 -15.19
CA ALA A 627 -34.07 4.26 -14.64
C ALA A 627 -35.53 3.80 -14.55
N MET A 628 -36.44 4.69 -14.16
CA MET A 628 -37.87 4.41 -14.13
C MET A 628 -38.41 4.14 -15.53
N LEU A 629 -38.06 4.95 -16.52
CA LEU A 629 -38.48 4.75 -17.90
C LEU A 629 -38.00 3.39 -18.45
N VAL A 630 -36.73 3.05 -18.23
CA VAL A 630 -36.14 1.80 -18.76
C VAL A 630 -36.67 0.56 -18.03
N TYR A 631 -36.60 0.53 -16.70
CA TYR A 631 -36.83 -0.70 -15.92
C TYR A 631 -38.24 -0.84 -15.37
N TRP A 632 -38.91 0.27 -15.05
CA TRP A 632 -40.31 0.22 -14.60
C TRP A 632 -41.25 0.26 -15.80
N ASN A 633 -41.18 1.30 -16.63
CA ASN A 633 -42.20 1.54 -17.66
C ASN A 633 -42.01 0.62 -18.88
N LYS A 634 -40.76 0.41 -19.30
CA LYS A 634 -40.40 -0.40 -20.49
C LYS A 634 -39.82 -1.78 -20.15
N ARG A 635 -39.87 -2.20 -18.87
CA ARG A 635 -39.48 -3.55 -18.40
C ARG A 635 -38.11 -4.05 -18.91
N GLY A 636 -37.12 -3.15 -19.03
CA GLY A 636 -35.77 -3.47 -19.49
C GLY A 636 -35.59 -3.63 -21.01
N GLU A 637 -36.64 -3.40 -21.81
CA GLU A 637 -36.55 -3.48 -23.27
C GLU A 637 -35.47 -2.55 -23.87
N PRO A 638 -35.29 -1.29 -23.43
CA PRO A 638 -34.26 -0.40 -23.97
C PRO A 638 -32.82 -0.92 -23.73
N GLU A 639 -32.55 -1.50 -22.56
CA GLU A 639 -31.25 -2.12 -22.25
C GLU A 639 -30.99 -3.30 -23.19
N ARG A 640 -31.99 -4.16 -23.42
CA ARG A 640 -31.85 -5.31 -24.34
C ARG A 640 -31.60 -4.86 -25.78
N ARG A 641 -32.30 -3.83 -26.26
CA ARG A 641 -32.08 -3.25 -27.59
C ARG A 641 -30.67 -2.66 -27.71
N PHE A 642 -30.20 -1.97 -26.67
CA PHE A 642 -28.83 -1.44 -26.63
C PHE A 642 -27.78 -2.57 -26.66
N ALA A 643 -27.96 -3.61 -25.86
CA ALA A 643 -27.06 -4.77 -25.82
C ALA A 643 -27.01 -5.51 -27.17
N GLN A 644 -28.12 -5.54 -27.92
CA GLN A 644 -28.17 -6.11 -29.27
C GLN A 644 -27.54 -5.20 -30.33
N ALA A 645 -27.72 -3.88 -30.21
CA ALA A 645 -27.16 -2.91 -31.16
C ALA A 645 -25.64 -2.71 -30.98
N PHE A 646 -25.15 -2.74 -29.74
CA PHE A 646 -23.75 -2.50 -29.39
C PHE A 646 -23.20 -3.62 -28.48
N PRO A 647 -23.16 -4.88 -28.95
CA PRO A 647 -22.79 -6.02 -28.11
C PRO A 647 -21.37 -5.91 -27.54
N GLY A 648 -20.42 -5.42 -28.33
CA GLY A 648 -19.03 -5.22 -27.88
C GLY A 648 -18.88 -4.17 -26.78
N LEU A 649 -19.62 -3.06 -26.86
CA LEU A 649 -19.57 -2.01 -25.83
C LEU A 649 -20.28 -2.47 -24.54
N HIS A 650 -21.44 -3.11 -24.68
CA HIS A 650 -22.16 -3.69 -23.55
C HIS A 650 -21.28 -4.73 -22.83
N GLN A 651 -20.67 -5.65 -23.59
CA GLN A 651 -19.79 -6.66 -23.03
C GLN A 651 -18.55 -6.04 -22.39
N LEU A 652 -17.93 -5.02 -23.00
CA LEU A 652 -16.77 -4.35 -22.41
C LEU A 652 -17.08 -3.76 -21.03
N VAL A 653 -18.22 -3.07 -20.88
CA VAL A 653 -18.61 -2.47 -19.59
C VAL A 653 -19.07 -3.54 -18.60
N TYR A 654 -19.77 -4.56 -19.07
CA TYR A 654 -20.18 -5.72 -18.26
C TYR A 654 -18.97 -6.49 -17.72
N ASP A 655 -17.95 -6.69 -18.55
CA ASP A 655 -16.65 -7.29 -18.20
C ASP A 655 -15.73 -6.28 -17.49
N LYS A 656 -16.31 -5.23 -16.86
CA LYS A 656 -15.60 -4.29 -15.98
C LYS A 656 -14.44 -3.56 -16.69
N TRP A 657 -14.63 -3.22 -17.97
CA TRP A 657 -13.62 -2.67 -18.87
C TRP A 657 -12.40 -3.57 -19.09
N ARG A 658 -12.51 -4.85 -18.74
CA ARG A 658 -11.45 -5.85 -18.82
C ARG A 658 -10.17 -5.48 -18.05
N ILE A 659 -10.31 -4.70 -16.99
CA ILE A 659 -9.17 -4.25 -16.18
C ILE A 659 -8.58 -5.41 -15.38
N ASP A 660 -9.39 -6.34 -14.90
CA ASP A 660 -8.91 -7.55 -14.23
C ASP A 660 -8.00 -8.37 -15.15
N GLU A 661 -8.41 -8.57 -16.41
CA GLU A 661 -7.65 -9.28 -17.44
C GLU A 661 -6.37 -8.52 -17.79
N LEU A 662 -6.44 -7.19 -17.90
CA LEU A 662 -5.26 -6.35 -18.12
C LEU A 662 -4.26 -6.50 -16.97
N TYR A 663 -4.71 -6.47 -15.72
CA TYR A 663 -3.87 -6.68 -14.55
C TYR A 663 -3.22 -8.07 -14.53
N ASN A 664 -4.00 -9.11 -14.85
CA ASN A 664 -3.49 -10.47 -14.93
C ASN A 664 -2.42 -10.60 -16.03
N ALA A 665 -2.65 -10.00 -17.20
CA ALA A 665 -1.71 -10.08 -18.32
C ALA A 665 -0.44 -9.23 -18.11
N THR A 666 -0.55 -8.06 -17.47
CA THR A 666 0.56 -7.11 -17.36
C THR A 666 1.31 -7.20 -16.03
N VAL A 667 0.61 -7.13 -14.90
CA VAL A 667 1.24 -7.09 -13.57
C VAL A 667 1.52 -8.51 -13.07
N VAL A 668 0.49 -9.36 -13.02
CA VAL A 668 0.63 -10.72 -12.49
C VAL A 668 1.53 -11.56 -13.40
N GLY A 669 1.24 -11.57 -14.71
CA GLY A 669 2.05 -12.31 -15.68
C GLY A 669 3.51 -11.88 -15.72
N MET A 670 3.83 -10.59 -15.54
CA MET A 670 5.21 -10.11 -15.45
C MET A 670 5.90 -10.61 -14.18
N VAL A 671 5.22 -10.57 -13.02
CA VAL A 671 5.77 -11.04 -11.75
C VAL A 671 6.00 -12.55 -11.79
N ASP A 672 5.06 -13.31 -12.32
CA ASP A 672 5.19 -14.77 -12.49
C ASP A 672 6.36 -15.11 -13.42
N ALA A 673 6.48 -14.41 -14.56
CA ALA A 673 7.61 -14.59 -15.47
C ALA A 673 8.96 -14.25 -14.82
N LEU A 674 9.04 -13.17 -14.02
CA LEU A 674 10.24 -12.84 -13.27
C LEU A 674 10.57 -13.91 -12.22
N ALA A 675 9.58 -14.43 -11.50
CA ALA A 675 9.77 -15.49 -10.53
C ALA A 675 10.29 -16.78 -11.19
N ASP A 676 9.78 -17.13 -12.36
CA ASP A 676 10.26 -18.27 -13.14
C ASP A 676 11.70 -18.07 -13.62
N ILE A 677 12.06 -16.87 -14.08
CA ILE A 677 13.44 -16.52 -14.47
C ILE A 677 14.40 -16.66 -13.28
N PHE A 678 14.03 -16.13 -12.10
CA PHE A 678 14.88 -16.24 -10.91
C PHE A 678 15.00 -17.69 -10.43
N THR A 679 13.91 -18.46 -10.48
CA THR A 679 13.93 -19.89 -10.15
C THR A 679 14.81 -20.68 -11.12
N MET A 680 14.79 -20.32 -12.41
CA MET A 680 15.66 -20.91 -13.42
C MET A 680 17.12 -20.54 -13.19
N ALA A 681 17.41 -19.27 -12.90
CA ALA A 681 18.77 -18.81 -12.59
C ALA A 681 19.34 -19.54 -11.37
N ASP A 682 18.54 -19.71 -10.31
CA ASP A 682 18.93 -20.46 -9.11
C ASP A 682 19.27 -21.92 -9.44
N LYS A 683 18.37 -22.63 -10.14
CA LYS A 683 18.58 -24.05 -10.51
C LYS A 683 19.75 -24.28 -11.47
N TRP A 684 19.99 -23.37 -12.41
CA TRP A 684 21.00 -23.56 -13.45
C TRP A 684 22.36 -22.98 -13.07
N ILE A 685 22.40 -21.77 -12.51
CA ILE A 685 23.65 -21.08 -12.19
C ILE A 685 24.14 -21.53 -10.82
N ILE A 686 23.30 -21.41 -9.78
CA ILE A 686 23.73 -21.67 -8.40
C ILE A 686 23.86 -23.18 -8.19
N ASP A 687 22.79 -23.94 -8.41
CA ASP A 687 22.83 -25.40 -8.24
C ASP A 687 23.60 -26.09 -9.36
N GLY A 688 23.39 -25.66 -10.61
CA GLY A 688 23.95 -26.31 -11.78
C GLY A 688 25.45 -26.05 -11.97
N VAL A 689 25.88 -24.78 -11.97
CA VAL A 689 27.29 -24.44 -12.17
C VAL A 689 28.03 -24.43 -10.86
N ILE A 690 27.63 -23.60 -9.88
CA ILE A 690 28.46 -23.38 -8.69
C ILE A 690 28.53 -24.65 -7.83
N ALA A 691 27.40 -25.27 -7.51
CA ALA A 691 27.38 -26.44 -6.63
C ALA A 691 27.92 -27.71 -7.32
N LYS A 692 27.48 -28.03 -8.55
CA LYS A 692 27.95 -29.26 -9.21
C LYS A 692 29.38 -29.15 -9.73
N LEU A 693 29.84 -27.99 -10.21
CA LEU A 693 31.23 -27.84 -10.65
C LEU A 693 32.18 -27.98 -9.47
N SER A 694 31.88 -27.34 -8.34
CA SER A 694 32.69 -27.48 -7.13
C SER A 694 32.70 -28.92 -6.63
N ALA A 695 31.53 -29.59 -6.58
CA ALA A 695 31.46 -31.01 -6.22
C ALA A 695 32.23 -31.92 -7.20
N ALA A 696 32.16 -31.65 -8.51
CA ALA A 696 32.88 -32.39 -9.53
C ALA A 696 34.40 -32.21 -9.42
N LEU A 697 34.86 -30.97 -9.20
CA LEU A 697 36.28 -30.67 -9.00
C LEU A 697 36.82 -31.37 -7.75
N VAL A 698 36.11 -31.28 -6.61
CA VAL A 698 36.50 -31.96 -5.37
C VAL A 698 36.50 -33.48 -5.56
N GLY A 699 35.49 -34.03 -6.22
CA GLY A 699 35.43 -35.47 -6.54
C GLY A 699 36.56 -35.93 -7.45
N PHE A 700 36.91 -35.12 -8.46
CA PHE A 700 38.02 -35.39 -9.36
C PHE A 700 39.36 -35.41 -8.62
N PHE A 701 39.68 -34.34 -7.88
CA PHE A 701 40.93 -34.26 -7.10
C PHE A 701 41.00 -35.35 -6.03
N GLY A 702 39.88 -35.67 -5.36
CA GLY A 702 39.80 -36.78 -4.43
C GLY A 702 40.10 -38.13 -5.09
N THR A 703 39.63 -38.35 -6.32
CA THR A 703 39.90 -39.58 -7.07
C THR A 703 41.38 -39.67 -7.48
N VAL A 704 41.98 -38.57 -7.93
CA VAL A 704 43.41 -38.49 -8.28
C VAL A 704 44.29 -38.72 -7.06
N LEU A 705 44.02 -38.03 -5.94
CA LEU A 705 44.76 -38.20 -4.69
C LEU A 705 44.65 -39.63 -4.15
N ARG A 706 43.47 -40.26 -4.27
CA ARG A 706 43.27 -41.66 -3.89
C ARG A 706 44.15 -42.61 -4.71
N ALA A 707 44.33 -42.33 -6.00
CA ALA A 707 45.17 -43.16 -6.87
C ALA A 707 46.66 -43.13 -6.48
N LEU A 708 47.14 -42.08 -5.79
CA LEU A 708 48.50 -42.03 -5.25
C LEU A 708 48.73 -43.03 -4.11
N GLN A 709 47.67 -43.48 -3.43
CA GLN A 709 47.74 -44.49 -2.38
C GLN A 709 47.54 -45.90 -2.94
N THR A 710 48.59 -46.44 -3.55
CA THR A 710 48.55 -47.76 -4.24
C THR A 710 48.61 -48.97 -3.31
N GLY A 711 48.81 -48.78 -2.00
CA GLY A 711 48.99 -49.86 -1.02
C GLY A 711 50.33 -50.60 -1.14
N ARG A 712 51.20 -50.22 -2.08
CA ARG A 712 52.53 -50.81 -2.27
C ARG A 712 53.57 -50.03 -1.46
N VAL A 713 54.17 -50.70 -0.48
CA VAL A 713 55.18 -50.08 0.43
C VAL A 713 56.36 -49.47 -0.33
N GLN A 714 56.77 -50.08 -1.46
CA GLN A 714 57.87 -49.58 -2.28
C GLN A 714 57.60 -48.18 -2.87
N VAL A 715 56.35 -47.89 -3.24
CA VAL A 715 55.97 -46.59 -3.81
C VAL A 715 56.02 -45.51 -2.74
N TYR A 716 55.62 -45.82 -1.50
CA TYR A 716 55.74 -44.89 -0.36
C TYR A 716 57.19 -44.64 0.02
N ALA A 717 58.05 -45.67 0.02
CA ALA A 717 59.47 -45.50 0.27
C ALA A 717 60.13 -44.61 -0.81
N ALA A 718 59.80 -44.84 -2.09
CA ALA A 718 60.30 -44.02 -3.19
C ALA A 718 59.84 -42.56 -3.09
N SER A 719 58.56 -42.31 -2.75
CA SER A 719 58.04 -40.95 -2.58
C SER A 719 58.68 -40.23 -1.39
N MET A 720 58.95 -40.93 -0.28
CA MET A 720 59.72 -40.39 0.84
C MET A 720 61.14 -40.03 0.43
N VAL A 721 61.83 -40.86 -0.36
CA VAL A 721 63.18 -40.55 -0.87
C VAL A 721 63.16 -39.34 -1.79
N VAL A 722 62.19 -39.26 -2.71
CA VAL A 722 62.02 -38.08 -3.60
C VAL A 722 61.71 -36.83 -2.78
N GLY A 723 60.85 -36.92 -1.77
CA GLY A 723 60.55 -35.83 -0.85
C GLY A 723 61.79 -35.38 -0.07
N LEU A 724 62.56 -36.33 0.47
CA LEU A 724 63.82 -36.06 1.18
C LEU A 724 64.86 -35.44 0.25
N ALA A 725 64.96 -35.91 -0.99
CA ALA A 725 65.84 -35.34 -2.00
C ALA A 725 65.43 -33.93 -2.41
N GLY A 726 64.11 -33.66 -2.53
CA GLY A 726 63.58 -32.33 -2.82
C GLY A 726 63.84 -31.34 -1.69
N VAL A 727 63.58 -31.74 -0.43
CA VAL A 727 63.92 -30.94 0.75
C VAL A 727 65.43 -30.76 0.86
N GLY A 728 66.21 -31.81 0.64
CA GLY A 728 67.67 -31.74 0.63
C GLY A 728 68.20 -30.80 -0.44
N TRP A 729 67.67 -30.85 -1.66
CA TRP A 729 68.01 -29.92 -2.74
C TRP A 729 67.67 -28.48 -2.38
N PHE A 730 66.47 -28.26 -1.82
CA PHE A 730 66.02 -26.93 -1.39
C PHE A 730 66.92 -26.35 -0.29
N LEU A 731 67.42 -27.18 0.64
CA LEU A 731 68.34 -26.77 1.71
C LEU A 731 69.78 -26.57 1.21
N VAL A 732 70.23 -27.38 0.24
CA VAL A 732 71.61 -27.35 -0.28
C VAL A 732 71.82 -26.24 -1.30
N ASN A 733 70.80 -25.87 -2.07
CA ASN A 733 70.89 -24.73 -2.99
C ASN A 733 70.42 -23.46 -2.28
N PRO A 734 71.32 -22.48 -2.08
CA PRO A 734 70.93 -21.19 -1.53
C PRO A 734 69.99 -20.46 -2.50
N HIS A 735 69.04 -19.72 -1.96
CA HIS A 735 68.11 -18.87 -2.70
C HIS A 735 68.36 -17.42 -2.27
N ALA A 736 68.73 -16.57 -3.22
CA ALA A 736 69.22 -15.22 -2.96
C ALA A 736 68.11 -14.16 -3.06
N ASP A 737 66.93 -14.45 -2.53
CA ASP A 737 65.79 -13.53 -2.59
C ASP A 737 65.92 -12.40 -1.56
N ALA A 738 65.39 -11.21 -1.87
CA ALA A 738 65.30 -10.09 -0.95
C ALA A 738 63.96 -9.36 -1.05
N ASN A 739 63.48 -8.86 0.09
CA ASN A 739 62.36 -7.92 0.14
C ASN A 739 62.87 -6.48 -0.04
N VAL A 740 62.17 -5.72 -0.89
CA VAL A 740 62.52 -4.34 -1.23
C VAL A 740 61.48 -3.40 -0.64
N ASP A 741 61.92 -2.51 0.26
CA ASP A 741 61.10 -1.41 0.80
C ASP A 741 61.56 -0.08 0.18
N ASP A 742 60.75 0.43 -0.75
CA ASP A 742 60.99 1.64 -1.53
C ASP A 742 60.14 2.84 -1.08
N ALA A 743 59.45 2.74 0.07
CA ALA A 743 58.48 3.74 0.53
C ALA A 743 59.09 5.17 0.67
N GLU A 744 60.36 5.27 1.03
CA GLU A 744 61.06 6.56 1.19
C GLU A 744 61.87 7.01 -0.04
N LEU A 745 61.93 6.20 -1.10
CA LEU A 745 62.78 6.45 -2.28
C LEU A 745 62.47 7.78 -2.96
N ARG A 746 61.20 8.20 -2.97
CA ARG A 746 60.78 9.49 -3.54
C ARG A 746 61.13 10.68 -2.65
N ARG A 747 61.06 10.53 -1.32
CA ARG A 747 61.19 11.62 -0.34
C ARG A 747 62.64 11.84 0.11
N SER A 748 63.30 10.79 0.61
CA SER A 748 64.68 10.85 1.15
C SER A 748 65.72 10.33 0.17
N GLY A 749 65.30 9.53 -0.82
CA GLY A 749 66.19 8.87 -1.77
C GLY A 749 66.75 7.54 -1.29
N GLU A 750 66.21 6.99 -0.19
CA GLU A 750 66.70 5.77 0.45
C GLU A 750 65.82 4.57 0.06
N VAL A 751 66.46 3.44 -0.25
CA VAL A 751 65.83 2.12 -0.43
C VAL A 751 66.39 1.18 0.62
N LYS A 752 65.52 0.48 1.34
CA LYS A 752 65.92 -0.56 2.29
C LYS A 752 65.70 -1.93 1.65
N LEU A 753 66.74 -2.76 1.64
CA LEU A 753 66.72 -4.14 1.16
C LEU A 753 66.90 -5.06 2.36
N SER A 754 66.10 -6.11 2.44
CA SER A 754 66.17 -7.11 3.53
C SER A 754 66.21 -8.51 2.90
N ALA A 755 67.31 -9.23 3.05
CA ALA A 755 67.47 -10.57 2.48
C ALA A 755 66.50 -11.58 3.13
N ALA A 756 66.00 -12.54 2.36
CA ALA A 756 65.12 -13.58 2.87
C ALA A 756 65.87 -14.49 3.86
N PRO A 757 65.26 -14.85 5.01
CA PRO A 757 65.91 -15.70 6.01
C PRO A 757 66.06 -17.13 5.50
N GLY A 758 67.22 -17.74 5.74
CA GLY A 758 67.47 -19.16 5.44
C GLY A 758 68.36 -19.83 6.47
N LEU A 759 68.28 -21.17 6.55
CA LEU A 759 69.01 -21.97 7.53
C LEU A 759 70.52 -21.89 7.28
N GLY A 760 71.23 -21.23 8.20
CA GLY A 760 72.68 -21.04 8.13
C GLY A 760 73.13 -20.15 6.97
N TYR A 761 72.27 -19.24 6.51
CA TYR A 761 72.60 -18.27 5.48
C TYR A 761 73.47 -17.14 6.06
N GLN A 762 74.52 -16.81 5.34
CA GLN A 762 75.31 -15.62 5.54
C GLN A 762 75.14 -14.72 4.31
N TYR A 763 75.01 -13.43 4.55
CA TYR A 763 74.65 -12.45 3.55
C TYR A 763 75.82 -11.51 3.29
N ARG A 764 76.05 -11.22 2.01
CA ARG A 764 77.00 -10.22 1.56
C ARG A 764 76.34 -9.34 0.51
N TRP A 765 76.26 -8.06 0.81
CA TRP A 765 75.76 -7.03 -0.09
C TRP A 765 76.92 -6.35 -0.79
N GLU A 766 76.91 -6.33 -2.12
CA GLU A 766 77.94 -5.71 -2.96
C GLU A 766 77.29 -4.66 -3.87
N GLY A 767 77.87 -3.46 -3.98
CA GLY A 767 77.36 -2.44 -4.89
C GLY A 767 77.83 -1.01 -4.58
N PRO A 768 77.58 -0.05 -5.48
CA PRO A 768 78.04 1.33 -5.32
C PRO A 768 77.40 2.01 -4.09
N GLY A 769 78.21 2.41 -3.11
CA GLY A 769 77.74 3.05 -1.88
C GLY A 769 77.33 2.09 -0.75
N VAL A 770 77.56 0.78 -0.91
CA VAL A 770 77.45 -0.22 0.17
C VAL A 770 78.86 -0.49 0.72
N PRO A 771 79.09 -0.44 2.04
CA PRO A 771 80.39 -0.77 2.61
C PRO A 771 80.74 -2.23 2.32
N ALA A 772 81.92 -2.48 1.75
CA ALA A 772 82.42 -3.82 1.49
C ALA A 772 82.61 -4.56 2.83
N ARG A 773 81.68 -5.47 3.15
CA ARG A 773 81.73 -6.34 4.32
C ARG A 773 81.95 -7.78 3.86
N ASP A 774 82.60 -8.56 4.72
CA ASP A 774 82.60 -10.02 4.61
C ASP A 774 81.19 -10.56 4.90
N PHE A 775 80.97 -11.83 4.55
CA PHE A 775 79.72 -12.54 4.82
C PHE A 775 79.32 -12.41 6.30
N SER A 776 78.11 -11.93 6.55
CA SER A 776 77.62 -11.62 7.91
C SER A 776 76.16 -12.04 8.09
N GLU A 777 75.67 -12.05 9.33
CA GLU A 777 74.25 -12.28 9.64
C GLU A 777 73.37 -11.04 9.38
N SER A 778 73.95 -9.94 8.90
CA SER A 778 73.21 -8.71 8.60
C SER A 778 72.35 -8.90 7.35
N THR A 779 71.05 -9.08 7.55
CA THR A 779 70.07 -9.25 6.46
C THR A 779 69.78 -7.96 5.71
N ASP A 780 69.95 -6.80 6.37
CA ASP A 780 69.45 -5.53 5.87
C ASP A 780 70.58 -4.64 5.33
N VAL A 781 70.34 -3.96 4.21
CA VAL A 781 71.18 -2.88 3.70
C VAL A 781 70.30 -1.71 3.24
N THR A 782 70.76 -0.49 3.51
CA THR A 782 70.09 0.73 3.06
C THR A 782 70.98 1.46 2.07
N VAL A 783 70.43 1.78 0.90
CA VAL A 783 71.17 2.43 -0.18
C VAL A 783 70.49 3.73 -0.55
N LYS A 784 71.27 4.80 -0.61
CA LYS A 784 70.82 6.12 -1.03
C LYS A 784 71.10 6.34 -2.52
N LEU A 785 70.11 6.83 -3.26
CA LEU A 785 70.17 7.12 -4.70
C LEU A 785 69.95 8.62 -4.96
N GLU A 786 70.87 9.22 -5.70
CA GLU A 786 70.72 10.60 -6.19
C GLU A 786 69.76 10.66 -7.40
N PRO A 787 69.10 11.81 -7.66
CA PRO A 787 68.23 11.96 -8.82
C PRO A 787 68.98 11.73 -10.15
N GLY A 788 68.51 10.77 -10.95
CA GLY A 788 69.14 10.34 -12.21
C GLY A 788 70.11 9.18 -12.07
N GLU A 789 70.42 8.77 -10.85
CA GLU A 789 71.39 7.71 -10.56
C GLU A 789 70.74 6.32 -10.69
N LYS A 790 71.50 5.38 -11.27
CA LYS A 790 71.15 3.97 -11.36
C LYS A 790 72.22 3.16 -10.62
N LYS A 791 71.81 2.32 -9.66
CA LYS A 791 72.71 1.44 -8.90
C LYS A 791 72.26 0.00 -9.00
N ASP A 792 73.22 -0.87 -9.24
CA ASP A 792 73.04 -2.32 -9.15
C ASP A 792 73.58 -2.78 -7.79
N ILE A 793 72.72 -3.38 -6.99
CA ILE A 793 73.04 -3.95 -5.68
C ILE A 793 72.93 -5.47 -5.82
N VAL A 794 74.04 -6.14 -5.53
CA VAL A 794 74.18 -7.60 -5.65
C VAL A 794 74.07 -8.20 -4.26
N LEU A 795 73.11 -9.10 -4.07
CA LEU A 795 73.00 -9.95 -2.89
C LEU A 795 73.69 -11.27 -3.18
N ARG A 796 74.74 -11.57 -2.41
CA ARG A 796 75.32 -12.91 -2.34
C ARG A 796 74.87 -13.59 -1.06
N VAL A 797 74.24 -14.74 -1.19
CA VAL A 797 73.84 -15.59 -0.08
C VAL A 797 74.70 -16.83 -0.08
N ARG A 798 75.41 -17.06 1.03
CA ARG A 798 76.17 -18.28 1.25
C ARG A 798 75.47 -19.13 2.29
N ASN A 799 75.17 -20.39 1.99
CA ASN A 799 74.57 -21.29 2.98
C ASN A 799 75.63 -22.02 3.82
N ALA A 800 75.17 -22.82 4.79
CA ALA A 800 76.02 -23.64 5.66
C ALA A 800 76.88 -24.68 4.91
N PHE A 801 76.60 -24.95 3.63
CA PHE A 801 77.36 -25.86 2.76
C PHE A 801 78.40 -25.12 1.90
N ASN A 802 78.68 -23.85 2.18
CA ASN A 802 79.57 -22.97 1.40
C ASN A 802 79.18 -22.83 -0.08
N ARG A 803 77.92 -23.09 -0.44
CA ARG A 803 77.39 -22.74 -1.77
C ARG A 803 76.91 -21.31 -1.75
N GLU A 804 77.12 -20.61 -2.87
CA GLU A 804 76.70 -19.23 -3.04
C GLU A 804 75.60 -19.15 -4.11
N ALA A 805 74.56 -18.38 -3.82
CA ALA A 805 73.64 -17.86 -4.82
C ALA A 805 73.82 -16.34 -4.89
N THR A 806 73.56 -15.79 -6.07
CA THR A 806 73.70 -14.36 -6.31
C THR A 806 72.48 -13.86 -7.05
N GLU A 807 71.92 -12.77 -6.57
CA GLU A 807 70.86 -12.04 -7.25
C GLU A 807 71.21 -10.55 -7.33
N THR A 808 70.93 -9.93 -8.47
CA THR A 808 71.25 -8.52 -8.71
C THR A 808 69.96 -7.72 -8.79
N PHE A 809 69.84 -6.74 -7.92
CA PHE A 809 68.73 -5.80 -7.86
C PHE A 809 69.15 -4.46 -8.44
N THR A 810 68.49 -4.04 -9.51
CA THR A 810 68.77 -2.79 -10.20
C THR A 810 67.77 -1.71 -9.80
N PHE A 811 68.24 -0.60 -9.25
CA PHE A 811 67.43 0.54 -8.83
C PHE A 811 67.77 1.79 -9.62
N SER A 812 66.77 2.59 -9.98
CA SER A 812 66.96 3.90 -10.59
C SER A 812 66.03 4.94 -9.96
N ARG A 813 66.57 6.14 -9.71
CA ARG A 813 65.77 7.28 -9.25
C ARG A 813 65.63 8.27 -10.41
N PRO A 814 64.43 8.57 -10.94
CA PRO A 814 64.26 9.51 -12.05
C PRO A 814 64.63 10.96 -11.66
N THR A 815 65.26 11.71 -12.58
CA THR A 815 65.56 13.15 -12.43
C THR A 815 64.27 13.96 -12.48
N ALA A 816 64.10 14.90 -11.55
CA ALA A 816 62.92 15.75 -11.50
C ALA A 816 62.87 16.73 -12.69
N ARG A 817 62.11 16.38 -13.73
CA ARG A 817 61.34 17.31 -14.58
C ARG A 817 60.27 16.54 -15.36
N GLY A 818 59.01 16.68 -14.92
CA GLY A 818 57.81 16.16 -15.59
C GLY A 818 56.82 15.56 -14.59
N ASN A 819 55.61 16.10 -14.52
CA ASN A 819 54.53 15.65 -13.63
C ASN A 819 54.24 14.14 -13.76
N PRO A 820 53.86 13.44 -12.67
CA PRO A 820 53.64 12.00 -12.69
C PRO A 820 52.32 11.63 -13.37
N THR A 821 52.40 10.84 -14.43
CA THR A 821 51.28 10.02 -14.91
C THR A 821 51.68 8.54 -14.89
N GLY A 822 50.98 7.75 -14.07
CA GLY A 822 50.97 6.28 -14.17
C GLY A 822 51.68 5.51 -13.03
N PRO A 823 51.09 4.39 -12.57
CA PRO A 823 51.70 3.51 -11.57
C PRO A 823 52.90 2.77 -12.16
N THR A 824 53.96 2.66 -11.36
CA THR A 824 55.22 1.99 -11.67
C THR A 824 55.01 0.49 -11.50
N SER A 825 55.01 -0.29 -12.58
CA SER A 825 55.04 -1.75 -12.55
C SER A 825 56.46 -2.28 -12.77
N MET A 826 56.85 -3.27 -11.97
CA MET A 826 58.06 -4.08 -12.19
C MET A 826 57.80 -5.16 -13.26
N ARG A 827 58.86 -5.51 -14.02
CA ARG A 827 58.88 -6.36 -15.22
C ARG A 827 58.84 -7.88 -14.96
N GLY A 828 58.39 -8.62 -15.97
CA GLY A 828 58.80 -10.00 -16.31
C GLY A 828 58.83 -10.20 -17.84
N PRO A 829 59.59 -11.16 -18.40
CA PRO A 829 60.20 -11.08 -19.74
C PRO A 829 59.29 -11.57 -20.90
N ASP A 830 59.77 -11.30 -22.12
CA ASP A 830 59.30 -11.79 -23.44
C ASP A 830 58.02 -11.19 -24.03
N VAL A 831 58.17 -10.10 -24.80
CA VAL A 831 57.27 -9.76 -25.92
C VAL A 831 58.09 -9.15 -27.08
N PRO A 832 57.91 -9.55 -28.35
CA PRO A 832 58.70 -9.04 -29.47
C PRO A 832 58.39 -7.58 -29.81
N THR A 833 59.40 -6.87 -30.29
CA THR A 833 59.36 -5.49 -30.76
C THR A 833 58.45 -5.31 -31.99
N LEU A 834 57.49 -4.37 -31.92
CA LEU A 834 56.81 -3.82 -33.10
C LEU A 834 57.63 -2.65 -33.69
N SER A 835 57.67 -2.60 -35.02
CA SER A 835 58.48 -1.68 -35.84
C SER A 835 58.10 -0.19 -35.69
N PRO A 836 59.00 0.75 -36.02
CA PRO A 836 58.82 2.17 -35.72
C PRO A 836 57.82 2.83 -36.68
N GLY A 837 56.75 3.40 -36.13
CA GLY A 837 55.78 4.16 -36.92
C GLY A 837 54.42 4.46 -36.30
N THR A 838 54.25 4.47 -34.97
CA THR A 838 52.94 4.78 -34.36
C THR A 838 53.01 5.85 -33.26
N THR A 839 52.04 6.76 -33.35
CA THR A 839 51.84 8.04 -32.66
C THR A 839 51.31 7.89 -31.22
N PRO A 840 51.44 8.92 -30.35
CA PRO A 840 51.16 8.82 -28.91
C PRO A 840 49.67 8.65 -28.56
N ALA A 841 49.41 7.94 -27.45
CA ALA A 841 48.09 7.69 -26.91
C ALA A 841 47.50 8.94 -26.22
N GLU A 842 46.64 9.65 -26.94
CA GLU A 842 45.69 10.62 -26.34
C GLU A 842 44.25 10.49 -26.89
N GLN A 843 43.95 9.43 -27.65
CA GLN A 843 42.59 9.17 -28.14
C GLN A 843 42.29 7.67 -28.07
N ILE A 844 41.94 7.19 -26.88
CA ILE A 844 41.23 5.91 -26.72
C ILE A 844 39.99 6.21 -25.90
N HIS A 845 39.08 6.98 -26.51
CA HIS A 845 37.73 7.15 -25.98
C HIS A 845 36.64 6.49 -26.82
N ASP A 846 36.97 5.98 -28.01
CA ASP A 846 36.04 5.26 -28.86
C ASP A 846 36.81 4.20 -29.63
N LEU A 847 36.70 2.94 -29.23
CA LEU A 847 36.71 1.80 -30.15
C LEU A 847 36.18 0.56 -29.41
N ILE A 848 34.87 0.40 -29.59
CA ILE A 848 34.14 -0.88 -29.69
C ILE A 848 33.55 -1.44 -28.39
N GLN A 849 32.28 -1.07 -28.26
CA GLN A 849 31.19 -1.71 -27.53
C GLN A 849 31.04 -3.23 -27.77
N PRO A 850 30.29 -3.92 -26.89
CA PRO A 850 30.23 -5.38 -26.77
C PRO A 850 29.09 -6.04 -27.59
N LYS A 851 29.22 -7.37 -27.79
CA LYS A 851 28.21 -8.46 -28.00
C LYS A 851 28.64 -9.39 -29.16
N GLY A 852 28.71 -10.72 -29.07
CA GLY A 852 28.46 -11.71 -28.01
C GLY A 852 28.59 -13.14 -28.58
N LEU A 853 28.61 -14.14 -27.69
CA LEU A 853 28.41 -15.60 -27.88
C LEU A 853 29.48 -16.42 -28.63
N GLN A 854 30.33 -17.11 -27.86
CA GLN A 854 30.24 -18.57 -27.65
C GLN A 854 30.58 -18.91 -26.20
#